data_AF-A0A5H6IV01-F1
#
_entry.id   AF-A0A5H6IV01-F1
#
_cell.length_a   1.000
_cell.length_b   1.000
_cell.length_c   1.000
_cell.angle_alpha   90.00
_cell.angle_beta   90.00
_cell.angle_gamma   90.00
#
_symmetry.space_group_name_H-M   'P 1'
#
loop_
_entity.id
_entity.type
_entity.pdbx_description
1 polymer ?
#
loop_
_entity_poly.entity_id
_entity_poly.type
_entity_poly.pdbx_seq_one_letter_code
_entity_poly.pdbx_strand_id
1 'polypeptide(L)'
;MSIKQEEYSFYYKVKNESARKRLGFKAGFFWCTAKKQSLALSRGELAMDAAGFDEADFARPVRVHFPVENDIPPEGVFDTKFCENREPGGEDGKTLTLIPGAASAVKSDETERADGAGTPAGENGIQESHNPPANPQLTVVATLPFRHRVLAQYIGDGEYLYHVDTGQKKEIACLEMDTQNTTVQNLILAAENVEPFKKAIEHDIHKAVNAYKQVFPVDGKVPELCTTIKFFKEWFSAEHINRGLLVKEWAERLKNKPAPVKKTGPHKVIVDDVNKPERPRRSEKPTHRTINYELACGFCEELDLNNLRPAMDFAKRIIAEDREDWKRMSMTVGIIPDIKGYDRQTIIDLVRKAPKAVHNGNPDLRRTWCESFLAVHGVRDPDWYEYAPDNTPTTHEENAARLRQAGKCLRDIEAGRFQCDEEKPQPAGELADEPATPEAVEQDTTEHHPDPQPLENEPPVSQTEAGYQKIRAELYEARKNIPPKSPVDVGKQLAAARGEYVEGISDPNDPKWVKTGTSQPTTEPELVKNVGNGIFDVSALMQNSSTHGTETNPEITSNVQVQEADSDEKQAGDAVQAGEGDLGTGKEAVTVENQNQAETHQNNDSVSQSEPEAQQNVPESQQEEPEAAWPEYFEPGRYEGVPNEVYHAANGISSTQVKDARVSLMYFNARHVEKTIVKERSPVLDMGNLVHVLALQPENLEAEFSVEPEIPEGAFTTTATLREFIDAHNASLPALLSADDIKALLEEYNATLPSQMPLGASVDETYASYEQLPEEFQRIENGTKHTATAMKACIKEYNATLPAPVKTSGSRDALLEQLAIINPDLVAQEAQKSSPLKVSGTKADLIQAVKSVNPAAVFADELLDAWRENTEGKVLVTRQQLSTALNIQKALLEHPTAGKLLTHPSRAVEVSYFGIDEETGLEVRVRPDLELDMGGLRIGADLKTISMWNIKQEGLRAKLHREIIDRDYHLSAAMYCETAALDQFFWIFVNKDENYHWVAIIEASTELLELGMLEYRKTMREIANGFDTGEWSAPITEDYTDELNDFDVRRLEALRVQA
;
A
#
# COMPACT_ATOMS: atom_id res chain seq x y z
N MET A 1 10.80 3.80 6.04
CA MET A 1 11.24 2.41 5.73
C MET A 1 11.93 1.86 6.97
N SER A 2 11.68 0.61 7.38
CA SER A 2 12.48 -0.02 8.45
C SER A 2 13.62 -0.84 7.85
N ILE A 3 14.85 -0.63 8.32
CA ILE A 3 16.03 -1.36 7.85
C ILE A 3 16.13 -2.65 8.65
N LYS A 4 15.79 -3.78 8.02
CA LYS A 4 15.89 -5.12 8.63
C LYS A 4 17.30 -5.33 9.19
N GLN A 5 17.36 -5.87 10.40
CA GLN A 5 18.57 -6.45 10.99
C GLN A 5 18.57 -7.95 10.71
N GLU A 6 19.77 -8.55 10.66
CA GLU A 6 19.99 -9.99 10.47
C GLU A 6 20.94 -10.51 11.55
N GLU A 7 20.82 -11.80 11.87
CA GLU A 7 21.71 -12.49 12.80
C GLU A 7 23.02 -12.93 12.10
N TYR A 8 24.15 -12.68 12.76
CA TYR A 8 25.48 -12.99 12.28
C TYR A 8 26.28 -13.75 13.35
N SER A 9 26.68 -14.98 13.06
CA SER A 9 27.45 -15.84 13.98
C SER A 9 28.80 -16.20 13.36
N PHE A 10 29.87 -16.14 14.16
CA PHE A 10 31.25 -16.30 13.70
C PHE A 10 32.07 -17.20 14.61
N TYR A 11 32.94 -18.00 13.99
CA TYR A 11 33.90 -18.88 14.65
C TYR A 11 35.34 -18.39 14.38
N TYR A 12 36.06 -18.09 15.45
CA TYR A 12 37.40 -17.50 15.45
C TYR A 12 38.42 -18.54 15.90
N LYS A 13 39.09 -19.20 14.93
CA LYS A 13 40.08 -20.26 15.20
C LYS A 13 41.44 -19.68 15.56
N VAL A 14 42.08 -20.11 16.65
CA VAL A 14 43.44 -19.63 16.99
C VAL A 14 44.44 -20.04 15.91
N LYS A 15 45.22 -19.08 15.36
CA LYS A 15 46.15 -19.24 14.21
C LYS A 15 47.20 -20.32 14.46
N ASN A 16 47.89 -20.23 15.59
CA ASN A 16 49.19 -20.87 15.82
C ASN A 16 49.22 -21.73 17.08
N GLU A 17 50.04 -22.80 17.07
CA GLU A 17 50.17 -23.68 18.24
C GLU A 17 50.86 -23.02 19.45
N SER A 18 51.70 -22.01 19.22
CA SER A 18 52.25 -21.15 20.29
C SER A 18 51.15 -20.31 20.96
N ALA A 19 50.31 -19.64 20.16
CA ALA A 19 49.16 -18.88 20.65
C ALA A 19 48.18 -19.78 21.42
N ARG A 20 47.83 -20.95 20.86
CA ARG A 20 46.99 -21.96 21.52
C ARG A 20 47.54 -22.41 22.87
N LYS A 21 48.87 -22.55 23.01
CA LYS A 21 49.53 -22.89 24.29
C LYS A 21 49.61 -21.72 25.28
N ARG A 22 49.51 -20.46 24.82
CA ARG A 22 49.44 -19.26 25.66
C ARG A 22 48.01 -18.96 26.13
N LEU A 23 47.02 -19.12 25.25
CA LEU A 23 45.61 -18.80 25.50
C LEU A 23 44.84 -19.95 26.17
N GLY A 24 45.26 -21.20 25.98
CA GLY A 24 44.66 -22.38 26.62
C GLY A 24 43.51 -23.03 25.83
N PHE A 25 42.79 -22.27 25.01
CA PHE A 25 41.67 -22.73 24.18
C PHE A 25 42.01 -22.82 22.68
N LYS A 26 41.11 -23.41 21.88
CA LYS A 26 41.34 -23.71 20.45
C LYS A 26 40.72 -22.69 19.49
N ALA A 27 39.59 -22.11 19.88
CA ALA A 27 38.81 -21.14 19.12
C ALA A 27 37.86 -20.38 20.06
N GLY A 28 37.25 -19.30 19.58
CA GLY A 28 36.12 -18.63 20.21
C GLY A 28 34.93 -18.50 19.25
N PHE A 29 33.75 -18.23 19.82
CA PHE A 29 32.50 -17.99 19.12
C PHE A 29 31.90 -16.66 19.57
N PHE A 30 31.30 -15.95 18.62
CA PHE A 30 30.61 -14.68 18.85
C PHE A 30 29.42 -14.58 17.89
N TRP A 31 28.33 -13.95 18.33
CA TRP A 31 27.24 -13.60 17.43
C TRP A 31 26.62 -12.24 17.79
N CYS A 32 26.07 -11.54 16.79
CA CYS A 32 25.23 -10.37 17.01
C CYS A 32 24.23 -10.10 15.87
N THR A 33 23.21 -9.34 16.20
CA THR A 33 22.14 -8.86 15.33
C THR A 33 22.53 -7.50 14.74
N ALA A 34 22.70 -7.43 13.42
CA ALA A 34 23.27 -6.26 12.74
C ALA A 34 22.62 -5.97 11.38
N LYS A 35 22.72 -4.73 10.91
CA LYS A 35 22.19 -4.31 9.60
C LYS A 35 23.04 -4.78 8.41
N LYS A 36 24.31 -5.17 8.64
CA LYS A 36 25.29 -5.64 7.62
C LYS A 36 26.38 -6.52 8.26
N GLN A 37 26.90 -7.50 7.52
CA GLN A 37 27.96 -8.41 8.00
C GLN A 37 29.24 -7.71 8.48
N SER A 38 29.64 -6.60 7.84
CA SER A 38 30.87 -5.88 8.22
C SER A 38 30.78 -5.22 9.60
N LEU A 39 29.59 -4.75 9.99
CA LEU A 39 29.34 -4.21 11.33
C LEU A 39 29.36 -5.34 12.37
N ALA A 40 28.86 -6.53 12.03
CA ALA A 40 28.90 -7.68 12.92
C ALA A 40 30.32 -8.24 13.12
N LEU A 41 31.18 -8.15 12.10
CA LEU A 41 32.61 -8.48 12.22
C LEU A 41 33.33 -7.52 13.16
N SER A 42 33.20 -6.20 12.92
CA SER A 42 33.82 -5.17 13.77
C SER A 42 33.34 -5.22 15.23
N ARG A 43 32.08 -5.57 15.48
CA ARG A 43 31.57 -5.85 16.84
C ARG A 43 32.21 -7.10 17.47
N GLY A 44 32.48 -8.13 16.68
CA GLY A 44 33.15 -9.36 17.14
C GLY A 44 34.64 -9.19 17.41
N GLU A 45 35.31 -8.31 16.66
CA GLU A 45 36.68 -7.85 16.90
C GLU A 45 36.75 -7.06 18.22
N LEU A 46 35.87 -6.07 18.42
CA LEU A 46 35.79 -5.29 19.66
C LEU A 46 35.42 -6.14 20.89
N ALA A 47 34.57 -7.16 20.73
CA ALA A 47 34.25 -8.12 21.80
C ALA A 47 35.43 -9.06 22.14
N MET A 48 36.33 -9.33 21.20
CA MET A 48 37.56 -10.11 21.41
C MET A 48 38.59 -9.30 22.21
N ASP A 49 38.81 -8.03 21.84
CA ASP A 49 39.67 -7.10 22.57
C ASP A 49 39.14 -6.88 24.01
N ALA A 50 37.83 -6.69 24.17
CA ALA A 50 37.17 -6.54 25.47
C ALA A 50 37.28 -7.81 26.36
N ALA A 51 37.37 -9.00 25.76
CA ALA A 51 37.67 -10.25 26.45
C ALA A 51 39.17 -10.42 26.80
N GLY A 52 40.03 -9.47 26.41
CA GLY A 52 41.46 -9.46 26.70
C GLY A 52 42.32 -10.28 25.72
N PHE A 53 41.85 -10.48 24.48
CA PHE A 53 42.54 -11.28 23.47
C PHE A 53 42.84 -10.48 22.20
N ASP A 54 44.05 -10.66 21.64
CA ASP A 54 44.57 -9.92 20.49
C ASP A 54 44.17 -10.61 19.15
N GLU A 55 43.56 -9.87 18.22
CA GLU A 55 43.17 -10.35 16.87
C GLU A 55 44.34 -10.99 16.11
N ALA A 56 45.58 -10.58 16.39
CA ALA A 56 46.80 -11.18 15.85
C ALA A 56 46.91 -12.68 16.15
N ASP A 57 46.35 -13.19 17.26
CA ASP A 57 46.31 -14.62 17.61
C ASP A 57 45.26 -15.43 16.83
N PHE A 58 44.23 -14.80 16.23
CA PHE A 58 43.07 -15.49 15.65
C PHE A 58 43.04 -15.47 14.12
N ALA A 59 42.70 -16.59 13.49
CA ALA A 59 42.50 -16.68 12.06
C ALA A 59 41.22 -15.94 11.66
N ARG A 60 41.17 -15.47 10.42
CA ARG A 60 40.01 -14.74 9.88
C ARG A 60 38.70 -15.48 10.22
N PRO A 61 37.71 -14.80 10.83
CA PRO A 61 36.47 -15.44 11.28
C PRO A 61 35.73 -16.13 10.14
N VAL A 62 35.21 -17.32 10.45
CA VAL A 62 34.34 -18.08 9.56
C VAL A 62 32.90 -17.81 9.99
N ARG A 63 32.04 -17.29 9.09
CA ARG A 63 30.60 -17.20 9.36
C ARG A 63 30.02 -18.62 9.42
N VAL A 64 29.51 -18.97 10.59
CA VAL A 64 28.86 -20.26 10.90
C VAL A 64 27.35 -20.07 10.95
N HIS A 65 26.60 -21.18 10.93
CA HIS A 65 25.17 -21.13 11.18
C HIS A 65 24.90 -20.84 12.67
N PHE A 66 23.87 -20.05 12.97
CA PHE A 66 23.46 -19.80 14.35
C PHE A 66 22.94 -21.13 14.96
N PRO A 67 23.46 -21.58 16.11
CA PRO A 67 22.96 -22.77 16.77
C PRO A 67 21.53 -22.56 17.28
N VAL A 68 20.81 -23.64 17.57
CA VAL A 68 19.45 -23.59 18.14
C VAL A 68 19.40 -24.50 19.36
N GLU A 69 20.16 -24.12 20.38
CA GLU A 69 20.44 -24.89 21.59
C GLU A 69 20.51 -23.96 22.81
N ASN A 70 20.32 -24.50 24.02
CA ASN A 70 20.18 -23.69 25.24
C ASN A 70 21.51 -23.12 25.78
N ASP A 71 22.66 -23.62 25.32
CA ASP A 71 23.99 -23.28 25.86
C ASP A 71 24.70 -22.15 25.08
N ILE A 72 23.99 -21.41 24.22
CA ILE A 72 24.57 -20.36 23.38
C ILE A 72 24.94 -19.15 24.26
N PRO A 73 26.17 -18.57 24.12
CA PRO A 73 26.55 -17.37 24.87
C PRO A 73 25.67 -16.16 24.50
N PRO A 74 25.51 -15.16 25.40
CA PRO A 74 24.69 -13.98 25.12
C PRO A 74 25.14 -13.20 23.88
N GLU A 75 24.21 -12.44 23.28
CA GLU A 75 24.52 -11.61 22.11
C GLU A 75 25.65 -10.61 22.44
N GLY A 76 26.59 -10.44 21.51
CA GLY A 76 27.73 -9.52 21.68
C GLY A 76 28.88 -10.06 22.52
N VAL A 77 28.76 -11.24 23.14
CA VAL A 77 29.84 -11.84 23.96
C VAL A 77 30.76 -12.71 23.11
N PHE A 78 32.08 -12.54 23.28
CA PHE A 78 33.09 -13.44 22.70
C PHE A 78 33.39 -14.57 23.69
N ASP A 79 32.85 -15.77 23.44
CA ASP A 79 32.99 -16.92 24.34
C ASP A 79 34.00 -17.95 23.80
N THR A 80 34.85 -18.48 24.67
CA THR A 80 35.91 -19.44 24.34
C THR A 80 35.60 -20.88 24.75
N LYS A 81 34.56 -21.10 25.56
CA LYS A 81 34.15 -22.40 26.11
C LYS A 81 33.18 -23.14 25.20
N PHE A 82 32.29 -22.41 24.51
CA PHE A 82 31.36 -22.93 23.52
C PHE A 82 32.08 -23.67 22.38
N CYS A 83 33.37 -23.40 22.17
CA CYS A 83 34.23 -24.09 21.19
C CYS A 83 35.19 -25.14 21.79
N GLU A 84 35.09 -25.49 23.08
CA GLU A 84 35.92 -26.54 23.68
C GLU A 84 35.48 -27.94 23.22
N ASN A 85 34.17 -28.14 23.09
CA ASN A 85 33.52 -29.40 22.67
C ASN A 85 32.82 -29.32 21.30
N ARG A 86 32.87 -28.18 20.60
CA ARG A 86 32.26 -27.99 19.26
C ARG A 86 33.28 -27.46 18.25
N GLU A 87 33.21 -27.94 17.01
CA GLU A 87 33.94 -27.38 15.86
C GLU A 87 33.07 -27.35 14.58
N PRO A 88 33.34 -26.44 13.63
CA PRO A 88 32.63 -26.39 12.34
C PRO A 88 32.80 -27.71 11.58
N GLY A 89 31.68 -28.36 11.26
CA GLY A 89 31.62 -29.68 10.65
C GLY A 89 30.30 -29.92 9.94
N GLY A 90 30.02 -31.18 9.59
CA GLY A 90 28.97 -31.52 8.62
C GLY A 90 29.40 -31.24 7.17
N GLU A 91 28.50 -31.50 6.21
CA GLU A 91 28.82 -31.36 4.77
C GLU A 91 28.93 -29.89 4.31
N ASP A 92 28.48 -28.93 5.11
CA ASP A 92 28.55 -27.48 4.82
C ASP A 92 29.83 -26.79 5.34
N GLY A 93 30.57 -27.42 6.25
CA GLY A 93 31.75 -26.84 6.91
C GLY A 93 31.47 -25.61 7.79
N LYS A 94 30.20 -25.37 8.16
CA LYS A 94 29.70 -24.14 8.82
C LYS A 94 28.71 -24.40 9.95
N THR A 95 28.10 -25.58 10.02
CA THR A 95 27.33 -26.00 11.19
C THR A 95 28.28 -26.38 12.33
N LEU A 96 28.05 -25.87 13.54
CA LEU A 96 28.88 -26.24 14.69
C LEU A 96 28.48 -27.62 15.22
N THR A 97 29.38 -28.59 15.09
CA THR A 97 29.15 -29.99 15.46
C THR A 97 29.92 -30.37 16.72
N LEU A 98 29.32 -31.21 17.58
CA LEU A 98 29.99 -31.73 18.78
C LEU A 98 31.14 -32.68 18.40
N ILE A 99 32.32 -32.43 18.99
CA ILE A 99 33.55 -33.17 18.69
C ILE A 99 33.40 -34.63 19.14
N PRO A 100 33.50 -35.63 18.23
CA PRO A 100 33.32 -37.04 18.58
C PRO A 100 34.30 -37.52 19.67
N GLY A 101 33.75 -37.88 20.83
CA GLY A 101 34.51 -38.35 21.99
C GLY A 101 34.41 -37.45 23.23
N ALA A 102 33.97 -36.19 23.10
CA ALA A 102 33.82 -35.27 24.24
C ALA A 102 32.76 -35.72 25.27
N ALA A 103 31.84 -36.61 24.90
CA ALA A 103 30.79 -37.15 25.77
C ALA A 103 31.30 -38.03 26.95
N SER A 104 32.59 -38.33 27.02
CA SER A 104 33.23 -39.10 28.11
C SER A 104 34.14 -38.23 28.99
N ALA A 105 33.67 -37.03 29.37
CA ALA A 105 34.44 -36.06 30.16
C ALA A 105 33.79 -35.64 31.50
N VAL A 106 32.58 -36.12 31.84
CA VAL A 106 32.02 -36.03 33.21
C VAL A 106 31.39 -37.36 33.61
N LYS A 107 32.14 -38.15 34.40
CA LYS A 107 31.58 -39.19 35.25
C LYS A 107 32.23 -39.13 36.63
N SER A 108 31.39 -38.87 37.63
CA SER A 108 31.46 -39.38 39.01
C SER A 108 32.83 -39.74 39.58
N ASP A 109 33.24 -39.01 40.63
CA ASP A 109 34.09 -39.58 41.67
C ASP A 109 33.43 -39.37 43.05
N GLU A 110 32.72 -40.41 43.52
CA GLU A 110 32.31 -40.55 44.92
C GLU A 110 33.11 -41.72 45.51
N THR A 111 33.92 -41.47 46.54
CA THR A 111 33.92 -42.19 47.84
C THR A 111 35.24 -41.94 48.59
N GLU A 112 35.17 -41.31 49.77
CA GLU A 112 36.03 -41.64 50.93
C GLU A 112 35.32 -41.24 52.24
N ARG A 113 34.78 -42.27 52.93
CA ARG A 113 34.70 -42.47 54.39
C ARG A 113 34.00 -41.47 55.36
N ALA A 114 33.09 -42.08 56.14
CA ALA A 114 32.88 -41.92 57.60
C ALA A 114 32.23 -40.62 58.11
N ASP A 115 31.43 -40.60 59.18
CA ASP A 115 30.93 -41.68 60.06
C ASP A 115 29.41 -41.52 60.29
N GLY A 116 28.73 -42.54 60.84
CA GLY A 116 27.26 -42.53 61.00
C GLY A 116 26.75 -42.98 62.37
N ALA A 117 25.51 -42.59 62.71
CA ALA A 117 24.70 -43.13 63.80
C ALA A 117 23.20 -42.75 63.65
N GLY A 118 22.27 -43.62 64.10
CA GLY A 118 20.96 -43.12 64.61
C GLY A 118 19.66 -43.44 63.85
N THR A 119 19.36 -44.69 63.51
CA THR A 119 17.96 -45.23 63.54
C THR A 119 17.59 -45.65 64.98
N PRO A 120 16.33 -46.01 65.38
CA PRO A 120 15.05 -46.08 64.63
C PRO A 120 13.75 -45.63 65.39
N ALA A 121 12.60 -45.88 64.74
CA ALA A 121 11.33 -46.42 65.30
C ALA A 121 10.19 -45.47 65.79
N GLY A 122 8.95 -45.98 65.68
CA GLY A 122 7.68 -45.31 66.03
C GLY A 122 6.69 -45.20 64.84
N GLU A 123 6.36 -46.29 64.14
CA GLU A 123 5.20 -47.18 64.39
C GLU A 123 3.78 -46.56 64.28
N ASN A 124 3.01 -47.12 63.33
CA ASN A 124 1.56 -47.40 63.35
C ASN A 124 0.55 -46.25 63.57
N GLY A 125 -0.23 -45.95 62.50
CA GLY A 125 -1.42 -45.10 62.57
C GLY A 125 -2.24 -45.09 61.28
N ILE A 126 -2.94 -46.18 60.96
CA ILE A 126 -3.91 -46.16 59.85
C ILE A 126 -5.16 -45.41 60.29
N GLN A 127 -5.43 -44.26 59.66
CA GLN A 127 -6.78 -43.71 59.55
C GLN A 127 -7.08 -43.44 58.08
N GLU A 128 -7.99 -44.22 57.50
CA GLU A 128 -8.68 -43.85 56.27
C GLU A 128 -9.63 -42.68 56.59
N SER A 129 -9.13 -41.45 56.52
CA SER A 129 -9.99 -40.29 56.41
C SER A 129 -10.59 -40.29 55.00
N HIS A 130 -11.89 -40.53 54.89
CA HIS A 130 -12.66 -40.26 53.68
C HIS A 130 -12.64 -38.75 53.37
N ASN A 131 -11.58 -38.30 52.71
CA ASN A 131 -11.69 -37.10 51.89
C ASN A 131 -12.60 -37.42 50.70
N PRO A 132 -13.52 -36.53 50.31
CA PRO A 132 -14.12 -36.61 48.97
C PRO A 132 -13.00 -36.52 47.93
N PRO A 133 -13.15 -37.12 46.74
CA PRO A 133 -12.15 -37.00 45.69
C PRO A 133 -11.93 -35.51 45.40
N ALA A 134 -10.69 -35.06 45.48
CA ALA A 134 -10.35 -33.67 45.18
C ALA A 134 -10.79 -33.35 43.75
N ASN A 135 -11.57 -32.27 43.58
CA ASN A 135 -12.09 -31.88 42.28
C ASN A 135 -10.93 -31.80 41.27
N PRO A 136 -11.00 -32.51 40.12
CA PRO A 136 -9.91 -32.52 39.15
C PRO A 136 -9.62 -31.09 38.69
N GLN A 137 -8.33 -30.70 38.69
CA GLN A 137 -7.92 -29.36 38.31
C GLN A 137 -7.96 -29.22 36.77
N LEU A 138 -9.14 -28.89 36.26
CA LEU A 138 -9.41 -28.73 34.84
C LEU A 138 -8.63 -27.54 34.26
N THR A 139 -7.77 -27.82 33.28
CA THR A 139 -7.12 -26.82 32.43
C THR A 139 -7.91 -26.67 31.14
N VAL A 140 -8.25 -25.44 30.72
CA VAL A 140 -8.89 -25.17 29.42
C VAL A 140 -7.94 -25.56 28.30
N VAL A 141 -8.38 -26.39 27.34
CA VAL A 141 -7.47 -26.91 26.29
C VAL A 141 -6.91 -25.78 25.44
N ALA A 142 -7.71 -24.77 25.11
CA ALA A 142 -7.30 -23.63 24.28
C ALA A 142 -6.13 -22.79 24.87
N THR A 143 -5.80 -22.92 26.17
CA THR A 143 -4.65 -22.23 26.79
C THR A 143 -3.36 -23.06 26.79
N LEU A 144 -3.36 -24.26 26.18
CA LEU A 144 -2.19 -25.12 26.08
C LEU A 144 -1.36 -24.81 24.81
N PRO A 145 -0.07 -25.21 24.75
CA PRO A 145 0.73 -25.18 23.53
C PRO A 145 0.05 -25.91 22.36
N PHE A 146 0.30 -25.48 21.11
CA PHE A 146 -0.38 -26.02 19.92
C PHE A 146 -0.30 -27.56 19.82
N ARG A 147 0.87 -28.15 20.08
CA ARG A 147 1.04 -29.61 20.09
C ARG A 147 0.16 -30.30 21.14
N HIS A 148 0.17 -29.78 22.36
CA HIS A 148 -0.68 -30.27 23.45
C HIS A 148 -2.19 -30.11 23.14
N ARG A 149 -2.61 -29.10 22.36
CA ARG A 149 -3.99 -28.94 21.87
C ARG A 149 -4.37 -30.02 20.87
N VAL A 150 -3.51 -30.27 19.87
CA VAL A 150 -3.67 -31.38 18.91
C VAL A 150 -3.74 -32.73 19.63
N LEU A 151 -2.92 -32.94 20.65
CA LEU A 151 -2.91 -34.17 21.46
C LEU A 151 -4.12 -34.30 22.39
N ALA A 152 -4.64 -33.21 22.97
CA ALA A 152 -5.87 -33.23 23.75
C ALA A 152 -7.05 -33.75 22.92
N GLN A 153 -7.21 -33.24 21.69
CA GLN A 153 -8.24 -33.75 20.78
C GLN A 153 -7.93 -35.16 20.23
N TYR A 154 -6.69 -35.64 20.33
CA TYR A 154 -6.32 -37.01 19.97
C TYR A 154 -6.72 -38.03 21.04
N ILE A 155 -6.56 -37.70 22.33
CA ILE A 155 -6.99 -38.57 23.45
C ILE A 155 -8.50 -38.51 23.74
N GLY A 156 -9.22 -37.51 23.21
CA GLY A 156 -10.68 -37.38 23.39
C GLY A 156 -11.54 -38.44 22.68
N ASP A 157 -10.94 -39.40 21.98
CA ASP A 157 -11.59 -40.57 21.33
C ASP A 157 -12.88 -40.32 20.52
N GLY A 158 -13.01 -39.10 19.97
CA GLY A 158 -14.16 -38.67 19.17
C GLY A 158 -14.92 -37.52 19.79
N GLU A 159 -14.88 -37.37 21.12
CA GLU A 159 -15.48 -36.25 21.84
C GLU A 159 -14.59 -35.00 21.82
N TYR A 160 -15.21 -33.84 21.96
CA TYR A 160 -14.50 -32.55 21.95
C TYR A 160 -14.07 -32.19 23.37
N LEU A 161 -12.76 -32.19 23.63
CA LEU A 161 -12.24 -31.80 24.94
C LEU A 161 -12.14 -30.27 25.04
N TYR A 162 -13.07 -29.67 25.78
CA TYR A 162 -12.99 -28.26 26.21
C TYR A 162 -11.93 -28.08 27.31
N HIS A 163 -11.78 -29.08 28.17
CA HIS A 163 -10.90 -29.08 29.33
C HIS A 163 -10.16 -30.42 29.43
N VAL A 164 -8.98 -30.42 30.05
CA VAL A 164 -8.25 -31.63 30.46
C VAL A 164 -7.88 -31.57 31.94
N ASP A 165 -7.99 -32.71 32.62
CA ASP A 165 -7.58 -32.85 34.02
C ASP A 165 -6.06 -33.08 34.19
N THR A 166 -5.60 -33.15 35.44
CA THR A 166 -4.18 -33.33 35.79
C THR A 166 -3.59 -34.68 35.39
N GLY A 167 -4.42 -35.70 35.16
CA GLY A 167 -4.03 -37.01 34.59
C GLY A 167 -3.92 -36.93 33.07
N GLN A 168 -4.96 -36.48 32.39
CA GLN A 168 -4.98 -36.27 30.93
C GLN A 168 -3.85 -35.33 30.47
N LYS A 169 -3.54 -34.28 31.24
CA LYS A 169 -2.42 -33.37 30.97
C LYS A 169 -1.05 -34.05 31.08
N LYS A 170 -0.89 -35.04 31.96
CA LYS A 170 0.32 -35.87 32.03
C LYS A 170 0.39 -36.86 30.86
N GLU A 171 -0.74 -37.45 30.49
CA GLU A 171 -0.84 -38.34 29.32
C GLU A 171 -0.45 -37.62 28.03
N ILE A 172 -0.95 -36.39 27.81
CA ILE A 172 -0.57 -35.52 26.69
C ILE A 172 0.95 -35.27 26.67
N ALA A 173 1.56 -34.93 27.82
CA ALA A 173 3.00 -34.70 27.89
C ALA A 173 3.80 -35.99 27.60
N CYS A 174 3.36 -37.13 28.12
CA CYS A 174 3.94 -38.44 27.80
C CYS A 174 3.82 -38.79 26.31
N LEU A 175 2.70 -38.48 25.67
CA LEU A 175 2.47 -38.72 24.23
C LEU A 175 3.32 -37.81 23.32
N GLU A 176 3.63 -36.57 23.73
CA GLU A 176 4.59 -35.72 23.01
C GLU A 176 6.02 -36.29 23.15
N MET A 177 6.39 -36.76 24.34
CA MET A 177 7.71 -37.35 24.62
C MET A 177 7.89 -38.78 24.05
N ASP A 178 6.81 -39.49 23.72
CA ASP A 178 6.87 -40.82 23.11
C ASP A 178 7.28 -40.75 21.64
N THR A 179 8.59 -40.68 21.42
CA THR A 179 9.22 -40.75 20.09
C THR A 179 9.03 -42.09 19.36
N GLN A 180 8.56 -43.14 20.05
CA GLN A 180 8.33 -44.46 19.45
C GLN A 180 6.89 -44.58 18.88
N ASN A 181 5.97 -43.72 19.31
CA ASN A 181 4.63 -43.64 18.75
C ASN A 181 4.60 -42.87 17.42
N THR A 182 5.09 -43.50 16.36
CA THR A 182 5.22 -42.93 15.02
C THR A 182 3.90 -42.35 14.46
N THR A 183 2.74 -42.90 14.85
CA THR A 183 1.42 -42.37 14.46
C THR A 183 1.17 -41.00 15.09
N VAL A 184 1.45 -40.85 16.39
CA VAL A 184 1.33 -39.57 17.10
C VAL A 184 2.39 -38.58 16.63
N GLN A 185 3.64 -39.00 16.47
CA GLN A 185 4.71 -38.12 15.98
C GLN A 185 4.43 -37.62 14.55
N ASN A 186 3.91 -38.47 13.65
CA ASN A 186 3.51 -38.04 12.30
C ASN A 186 2.28 -37.11 12.30
N LEU A 187 1.39 -37.22 13.28
CA LEU A 187 0.29 -36.26 13.48
C LEU A 187 0.82 -34.89 13.93
N ILE A 188 1.67 -34.85 14.97
CA ILE A 188 2.26 -33.61 15.49
C ILE A 188 3.07 -32.91 14.38
N LEU A 189 4.00 -33.63 13.74
CA LEU A 189 4.84 -33.08 12.69
C LEU A 189 4.02 -32.55 11.50
N ALA A 190 2.95 -33.25 11.11
CA ALA A 190 2.09 -32.78 10.04
C ALA A 190 1.25 -31.55 10.44
N ALA A 191 0.81 -31.47 11.70
CA ALA A 191 0.10 -30.30 12.22
C ALA A 191 1.00 -29.04 12.23
N GLU A 192 2.30 -29.19 12.53
CA GLU A 192 3.25 -28.08 12.50
C GLU A 192 3.72 -27.69 11.07
N ASN A 193 3.68 -28.63 10.12
CA ASN A 193 4.09 -28.43 8.72
C ASN A 193 2.93 -28.03 7.78
N VAL A 194 1.69 -27.98 8.27
CA VAL A 194 0.51 -27.53 7.52
C VAL A 194 0.01 -26.23 8.12
N GLU A 195 0.42 -25.12 7.53
CA GLU A 195 0.17 -23.76 8.05
C GLU A 195 -1.32 -23.45 8.34
N PRO A 196 -2.31 -23.91 7.54
CA PRO A 196 -3.73 -23.80 7.92
C PRO A 196 -4.13 -24.56 9.19
N PHE A 197 -3.48 -25.70 9.47
CA PHE A 197 -3.70 -26.49 10.69
C PHE A 197 -3.03 -25.81 11.88
N LYS A 198 -1.81 -25.31 11.71
CA LYS A 198 -1.08 -24.51 12.72
C LYS A 198 -1.82 -23.24 13.15
N LYS A 199 -2.67 -22.69 12.27
CA LYS A 199 -3.54 -21.54 12.50
C LYS A 199 -5.00 -21.90 12.83
N ALA A 200 -5.34 -23.18 12.95
CA ALA A 200 -6.72 -23.61 13.15
C ALA A 200 -7.29 -23.24 14.53
N ILE A 201 -8.57 -22.88 14.53
CA ILE A 201 -9.38 -22.78 15.76
C ILE A 201 -9.61 -24.17 16.35
N GLU A 202 -9.85 -24.25 17.66
CA GLU A 202 -9.91 -25.53 18.39
C GLU A 202 -10.96 -26.52 17.84
N HIS A 203 -12.11 -26.02 17.42
CA HIS A 203 -13.14 -26.76 16.68
C HIS A 203 -12.61 -27.45 15.40
N ASP A 204 -11.75 -26.77 14.63
CA ASP A 204 -11.18 -27.30 13.40
C ASP A 204 -9.97 -28.20 13.67
N ILE A 205 -9.20 -27.95 14.75
CA ILE A 205 -8.19 -28.90 15.25
C ILE A 205 -8.84 -30.24 15.58
N HIS A 206 -9.90 -30.23 16.40
CA HIS A 206 -10.65 -31.44 16.74
C HIS A 206 -11.18 -32.17 15.50
N LYS A 207 -11.83 -31.45 14.57
CA LYS A 207 -12.35 -32.05 13.33
C LYS A 207 -11.24 -32.61 12.44
N ALA A 208 -10.07 -31.98 12.37
CA ALA A 208 -8.92 -32.49 11.64
C ALA A 208 -8.33 -33.76 12.30
N VAL A 209 -8.19 -33.78 13.62
CA VAL A 209 -7.66 -34.93 14.37
C VAL A 209 -8.61 -36.14 14.29
N ASN A 210 -9.93 -35.91 14.40
CA ASN A 210 -10.93 -36.96 14.21
C ASN A 210 -10.97 -37.47 12.75
N ALA A 211 -10.80 -36.58 11.76
CA ALA A 211 -10.68 -36.97 10.37
C ALA A 211 -9.41 -37.81 10.11
N TYR A 212 -8.30 -37.49 10.78
CA TYR A 212 -7.07 -38.29 10.74
C TYR A 212 -7.25 -39.68 11.33
N LYS A 213 -7.85 -39.82 12.52
CA LYS A 213 -8.15 -41.14 13.14
C LYS A 213 -9.10 -41.99 12.28
N GLN A 214 -9.95 -41.38 11.44
CA GLN A 214 -10.81 -42.10 10.49
C GLN A 214 -10.09 -42.56 9.21
N VAL A 215 -9.19 -41.74 8.65
CA VAL A 215 -8.41 -42.11 7.45
C VAL A 215 -7.26 -43.07 7.79
N PHE A 216 -6.69 -42.94 9.00
CA PHE A 216 -5.55 -43.71 9.48
C PHE A 216 -5.87 -44.31 10.87
N PRO A 217 -6.62 -45.44 10.92
CA PRO A 217 -6.93 -46.12 12.17
C PRO A 217 -5.67 -46.57 12.92
N VAL A 218 -5.73 -46.59 14.26
CA VAL A 218 -4.58 -46.91 15.14
C VAL A 218 -4.08 -48.34 14.92
N ASP A 219 -4.97 -49.29 14.67
CA ASP A 219 -4.64 -50.69 14.32
C ASP A 219 -4.20 -50.87 12.85
N GLY A 220 -4.12 -49.78 12.08
CA GLY A 220 -3.78 -49.75 10.67
C GLY A 220 -2.28 -49.78 10.39
N LYS A 221 -1.92 -49.66 9.11
CA LYS A 221 -0.53 -49.38 8.73
C LYS A 221 -0.23 -47.91 9.00
N VAL A 222 0.77 -47.65 9.85
CA VAL A 222 1.27 -46.31 10.16
C VAL A 222 1.49 -45.50 8.86
N PRO A 223 0.89 -44.32 8.70
CA PRO A 223 1.05 -43.52 7.50
C PRO A 223 2.42 -42.86 7.43
N GLU A 224 2.99 -42.79 6.23
CA GLU A 224 4.18 -41.97 5.94
C GLU A 224 3.88 -40.50 6.20
N LEU A 225 4.81 -39.76 6.83
CA LEU A 225 4.65 -38.34 7.14
C LEU A 225 4.23 -37.50 5.93
N CYS A 226 4.81 -37.73 4.75
CA CYS A 226 4.44 -37.05 3.51
C CYS A 226 2.99 -37.34 3.08
N THR A 227 2.48 -38.54 3.35
CA THR A 227 1.08 -38.92 3.10
C THR A 227 0.15 -38.20 4.10
N THR A 228 0.53 -38.10 5.38
CA THR A 228 -0.22 -37.36 6.41
C THR A 228 -0.25 -35.85 6.13
N ILE A 229 0.89 -35.23 5.80
CA ILE A 229 0.97 -33.82 5.40
C ILE A 229 0.10 -33.55 4.17
N LYS A 230 0.11 -34.46 3.18
CA LYS A 230 -0.74 -34.31 1.99
C LYS A 230 -2.22 -34.40 2.33
N PHE A 231 -2.63 -35.34 3.19
CA PHE A 231 -4.00 -35.46 3.67
C PHE A 231 -4.47 -34.16 4.33
N PHE A 232 -3.70 -33.59 5.28
CA PHE A 232 -4.09 -32.35 5.94
C PHE A 232 -4.08 -31.14 4.99
N LYS A 233 -3.16 -31.06 4.03
CA LYS A 233 -3.20 -30.01 3.00
C LYS A 233 -4.48 -30.11 2.16
N GLU A 234 -4.88 -31.30 1.71
CA GLU A 234 -6.16 -31.49 1.01
C GLU A 234 -7.38 -31.20 1.92
N TRP A 235 -7.35 -31.62 3.19
CA TRP A 235 -8.47 -31.44 4.14
C TRP A 235 -8.73 -29.99 4.52
N PHE A 236 -7.69 -29.20 4.81
CA PHE A 236 -7.87 -27.78 5.11
C PHE A 236 -8.20 -26.94 3.87
N SER A 237 -7.74 -27.36 2.68
CA SER A 237 -8.09 -26.71 1.40
C SER A 237 -9.51 -27.03 0.92
N ALA A 238 -10.11 -28.13 1.40
CA ALA A 238 -11.49 -28.48 1.09
C ALA A 238 -12.49 -27.63 1.89
N GLU A 239 -13.53 -27.18 1.19
CA GLU A 239 -14.71 -26.53 1.79
C GLU A 239 -15.31 -27.39 2.91
N HIS A 240 -15.79 -26.74 3.97
CA HIS A 240 -16.25 -27.41 5.20
C HIS A 240 -17.29 -28.52 4.96
N ILE A 241 -18.24 -28.29 4.04
CA ILE A 241 -19.26 -29.26 3.61
C ILE A 241 -18.61 -30.52 2.98
N ASN A 242 -17.56 -30.33 2.18
CA ASN A 242 -16.93 -31.38 1.39
C ASN A 242 -15.86 -32.20 2.15
N ARG A 243 -15.37 -31.70 3.29
CA ARG A 243 -14.38 -32.40 4.15
C ARG A 243 -14.83 -33.80 4.56
N GLY A 244 -16.12 -34.00 4.82
CA GLY A 244 -16.68 -35.32 5.19
C GLY A 244 -16.71 -36.35 4.05
N LEU A 245 -16.74 -35.91 2.79
CA LEU A 245 -16.62 -36.77 1.62
C LEU A 245 -15.15 -37.12 1.36
N LEU A 246 -14.26 -36.11 1.46
CA LEU A 246 -12.81 -36.28 1.28
C LEU A 246 -12.22 -37.35 2.22
N VAL A 247 -12.67 -37.41 3.48
CA VAL A 247 -12.28 -38.46 4.45
C VAL A 247 -12.60 -39.86 3.92
N LYS A 248 -13.81 -40.06 3.38
CA LYS A 248 -14.24 -41.36 2.83
C LYS A 248 -13.42 -41.73 1.59
N GLU A 249 -13.21 -40.77 0.69
CA GLU A 249 -12.33 -40.97 -0.47
C GLU A 249 -10.91 -41.35 -0.07
N TRP A 250 -10.32 -40.67 0.91
CA TRP A 250 -8.97 -40.97 1.38
C TRP A 250 -8.85 -42.36 2.01
N ALA A 251 -9.84 -42.79 2.80
CA ALA A 251 -9.89 -44.16 3.32
C ALA A 251 -9.95 -45.22 2.19
N GLU A 252 -10.73 -44.99 1.13
CA GLU A 252 -10.78 -45.91 -0.02
C GLU A 252 -9.53 -45.87 -0.91
N ARG A 253 -8.94 -44.69 -1.13
CA ARG A 253 -7.66 -44.52 -1.85
C ARG A 253 -6.52 -45.29 -1.19
N LEU A 254 -6.53 -45.43 0.13
CA LEU A 254 -5.50 -46.16 0.89
C LEU A 254 -5.69 -47.69 0.87
N LYS A 255 -6.94 -48.17 0.85
CA LYS A 255 -7.25 -49.62 0.74
C LYS A 255 -6.77 -50.24 -0.58
N ASN A 256 -6.74 -49.45 -1.66
CA ASN A 256 -6.60 -49.94 -3.04
C ASN A 256 -5.18 -49.79 -3.66
N LYS A 257 -4.13 -49.56 -2.87
CA LYS A 257 -2.73 -49.48 -3.39
C LYS A 257 -2.10 -50.87 -3.62
N PRO A 258 -1.68 -51.24 -4.85
CA PRO A 258 -0.85 -52.42 -5.10
C PRO A 258 0.61 -52.21 -4.61
N ALA A 259 1.32 -53.30 -4.33
CA ALA A 259 2.63 -53.26 -3.68
C ALA A 259 3.79 -52.87 -4.63
N PRO A 260 4.84 -52.15 -4.17
CA PRO A 260 5.94 -51.72 -5.03
C PRO A 260 6.94 -52.84 -5.38
N VAL A 261 7.41 -52.84 -6.63
CA VAL A 261 8.51 -53.72 -7.09
C VAL A 261 9.86 -53.13 -6.67
N LYS A 262 10.72 -53.96 -6.07
CA LYS A 262 12.10 -53.57 -5.71
C LYS A 262 12.94 -53.29 -6.96
N LYS A 263 13.66 -52.17 -6.96
CA LYS A 263 14.82 -51.92 -7.85
C LYS A 263 16.03 -51.55 -7.00
N THR A 264 17.18 -52.15 -7.29
CA THR A 264 18.45 -51.89 -6.59
C THR A 264 19.27 -50.82 -7.32
N GLY A 265 19.62 -49.77 -6.58
CA GLY A 265 20.47 -48.66 -7.00
C GLY A 265 20.64 -47.70 -5.82
N PRO A 266 21.70 -46.87 -5.76
CA PRO A 266 21.90 -45.95 -4.64
C PRO A 266 20.77 -44.91 -4.60
N HIS A 267 20.16 -44.73 -3.43
CA HIS A 267 19.07 -43.79 -3.25
C HIS A 267 19.58 -42.34 -3.32
N LYS A 268 19.20 -41.62 -4.38
CA LYS A 268 19.23 -40.15 -4.37
C LYS A 268 18.08 -39.68 -3.47
N VAL A 269 18.42 -39.10 -2.31
CA VAL A 269 17.43 -38.52 -1.39
C VAL A 269 16.81 -37.28 -2.04
N ILE A 270 15.51 -37.08 -1.83
CA ILE A 270 14.74 -35.98 -2.42
C ILE A 270 14.95 -34.72 -1.56
N VAL A 271 15.77 -33.79 -2.05
CA VAL A 271 16.08 -32.50 -1.38
C VAL A 271 15.93 -31.37 -2.41
N ASP A 272 14.72 -31.23 -2.97
CA ASP A 272 14.41 -30.30 -4.07
C ASP A 272 13.29 -29.29 -3.74
N ASP A 273 12.75 -29.26 -2.51
CA ASP A 273 11.58 -28.41 -2.14
C ASP A 273 11.77 -27.56 -0.86
N VAL A 274 13.00 -27.44 -0.35
CA VAL A 274 13.34 -26.60 0.82
C VAL A 274 14.08 -25.30 0.42
N ASN A 275 14.58 -25.20 -0.81
CA ASN A 275 15.21 -24.00 -1.36
C ASN A 275 14.61 -23.66 -2.73
N LYS A 276 13.54 -22.86 -2.74
CA LYS A 276 13.15 -22.08 -3.91
C LYS A 276 13.77 -20.69 -3.78
N PRO A 277 14.50 -20.17 -4.79
CA PRO A 277 14.99 -18.80 -4.74
C PRO A 277 13.80 -17.83 -4.62
N GLU A 278 14.01 -16.69 -3.95
CA GLU A 278 12.99 -15.63 -3.94
C GLU A 278 12.72 -15.21 -5.38
N ARG A 279 11.44 -15.17 -5.79
CA ARG A 279 11.09 -15.00 -7.20
C ARG A 279 11.55 -13.62 -7.71
N PRO A 280 12.09 -13.50 -8.94
CA PRO A 280 12.65 -12.23 -9.42
C PRO A 280 11.63 -11.08 -9.55
N ARG A 281 11.46 -10.29 -8.48
CA ARG A 281 10.51 -9.17 -8.36
C ARG A 281 10.73 -8.08 -9.41
N ARG A 282 9.66 -7.34 -9.75
CA ARG A 282 9.71 -6.17 -10.64
C ARG A 282 9.80 -4.88 -9.83
N SER A 283 10.72 -3.98 -10.21
CA SER A 283 10.91 -2.67 -9.58
C SER A 283 9.86 -1.63 -9.98
N GLU A 284 9.10 -1.88 -11.06
CA GLU A 284 8.18 -0.97 -11.72
C GLU A 284 6.95 -1.75 -12.21
N LYS A 285 5.78 -1.09 -12.29
CA LYS A 285 4.51 -1.71 -12.72
C LYS A 285 4.66 -2.28 -14.15
N PRO A 286 4.38 -3.57 -14.40
CA PRO A 286 4.64 -4.21 -15.69
C PRO A 286 3.77 -3.63 -16.82
N THR A 287 4.44 -3.09 -17.84
CA THR A 287 3.81 -2.69 -19.11
C THR A 287 3.89 -3.81 -20.14
N HIS A 288 3.14 -3.73 -21.25
CA HIS A 288 3.31 -4.68 -22.36
C HIS A 288 4.74 -4.62 -22.96
N ARG A 289 5.44 -3.48 -22.85
CA ARG A 289 6.87 -3.36 -23.18
C ARG A 289 7.76 -4.15 -22.22
N THR A 290 7.46 -4.12 -20.92
CA THR A 290 8.14 -4.93 -19.89
C THR A 290 7.95 -6.43 -20.18
N ILE A 291 6.70 -6.85 -20.41
CA ILE A 291 6.37 -8.25 -20.78
C ILE A 291 7.12 -8.67 -22.06
N ASN A 292 7.19 -7.81 -23.08
CA ASN A 292 7.92 -8.11 -24.32
C ASN A 292 9.44 -8.31 -24.12
N TYR A 293 10.09 -7.55 -23.23
CA TYR A 293 11.48 -7.82 -22.85
C TYR A 293 11.62 -9.12 -22.05
N GLU A 294 10.70 -9.43 -21.14
CA GLU A 294 10.73 -10.67 -20.34
C GLU A 294 10.50 -11.93 -21.21
N LEU A 295 9.57 -11.87 -22.17
CA LEU A 295 9.40 -12.90 -23.21
C LEU A 295 10.67 -13.07 -24.06
N ALA A 296 11.34 -11.96 -24.42
CA ALA A 296 12.58 -12.00 -25.19
C ALA A 296 13.76 -12.58 -24.38
N CYS A 297 13.84 -12.33 -23.07
CA CYS A 297 14.78 -12.99 -22.17
C CYS A 297 14.55 -14.52 -22.11
N GLY A 298 13.30 -14.98 -22.27
CA GLY A 298 12.95 -16.40 -22.34
C GLY A 298 13.60 -17.17 -23.51
N PHE A 299 13.99 -16.48 -24.59
CA PHE A 299 14.75 -17.05 -25.72
C PHE A 299 16.27 -17.07 -25.50
N CYS A 300 16.78 -16.57 -24.36
CA CYS A 300 18.20 -16.60 -24.04
C CYS A 300 18.59 -17.98 -23.48
N GLU A 301 19.56 -18.67 -24.09
CA GLU A 301 19.99 -20.00 -23.64
C GLU A 301 20.63 -19.92 -22.23
N GLU A 302 21.62 -19.02 -22.07
CA GLU A 302 22.27 -18.69 -20.80
C GLU A 302 21.49 -17.61 -20.03
N LEU A 303 20.48 -18.03 -19.28
CA LEU A 303 19.62 -17.16 -18.48
C LEU A 303 19.82 -17.41 -16.97
N ASP A 304 20.42 -16.44 -16.27
CA ASP A 304 20.34 -16.35 -14.81
C ASP A 304 19.13 -15.49 -14.42
N LEU A 305 18.20 -16.11 -13.69
CA LEU A 305 16.98 -15.48 -13.19
C LEU A 305 17.28 -14.44 -12.08
N ASN A 306 18.41 -14.56 -11.40
CA ASN A 306 18.87 -13.65 -10.35
C ASN A 306 19.68 -12.46 -10.93
N ASN A 307 20.20 -12.59 -12.16
CA ASN A 307 20.97 -11.54 -12.84
C ASN A 307 20.59 -11.46 -14.32
N LEU A 308 19.47 -10.81 -14.59
CA LEU A 308 18.89 -10.67 -15.93
C LEU A 308 19.68 -9.73 -16.86
N ARG A 309 20.78 -9.08 -16.42
CA ARG A 309 21.51 -8.09 -17.24
C ARG A 309 21.98 -8.64 -18.60
N PRO A 310 22.64 -9.83 -18.69
CA PRO A 310 23.07 -10.37 -19.99
C PRO A 310 21.87 -10.73 -20.90
N ALA A 311 20.82 -11.29 -20.31
CA ALA A 311 19.60 -11.65 -21.03
C ALA A 311 18.82 -10.42 -21.53
N MET A 312 18.85 -9.31 -20.80
CA MET A 312 18.23 -8.04 -21.23
C MET A 312 18.93 -7.43 -22.45
N ASP A 313 20.25 -7.59 -22.60
CA ASP A 313 20.96 -7.12 -23.79
C ASP A 313 20.74 -8.05 -25.00
N PHE A 314 20.63 -9.37 -24.76
CA PHE A 314 20.12 -10.32 -25.76
C PHE A 314 18.67 -9.98 -26.19
N ALA A 315 17.81 -9.65 -25.23
CA ALA A 315 16.41 -9.30 -25.46
C ALA A 315 16.26 -8.03 -26.31
N LYS A 316 16.95 -6.94 -25.94
CA LYS A 316 17.02 -5.71 -26.76
C LYS A 316 17.45 -6.03 -28.19
N ARG A 317 18.45 -6.90 -28.36
CA ARG A 317 18.96 -7.29 -29.67
C ARG A 317 17.93 -8.06 -30.49
N ILE A 318 17.28 -9.11 -29.97
CA ILE A 318 16.30 -9.87 -30.78
C ILE A 318 15.01 -9.10 -31.07
N ILE A 319 14.68 -8.09 -30.26
CA ILE A 319 13.60 -7.14 -30.53
C ILE A 319 13.99 -6.16 -31.64
N ALA A 320 15.24 -5.66 -31.66
CA ALA A 320 15.74 -4.79 -32.72
C ALA A 320 16.06 -5.52 -34.04
N GLU A 321 16.46 -6.80 -33.96
CA GLU A 321 16.54 -7.75 -35.09
C GLU A 321 15.14 -8.24 -35.53
N ASP A 322 14.09 -7.80 -34.83
CA ASP A 322 12.68 -7.95 -35.20
C ASP A 322 12.28 -9.43 -35.44
N ARG A 323 12.82 -10.31 -34.57
CA ARG A 323 12.93 -11.77 -34.76
C ARG A 323 11.57 -12.49 -34.75
N GLU A 324 11.32 -13.31 -35.76
CA GLU A 324 10.02 -13.91 -36.07
C GLU A 324 9.39 -14.79 -34.97
N ASP A 325 10.16 -15.67 -34.32
CA ASP A 325 9.65 -16.55 -33.26
C ASP A 325 9.30 -15.77 -31.98
N TRP A 326 10.10 -14.75 -31.64
CA TRP A 326 9.76 -13.79 -30.59
C TRP A 326 8.52 -12.97 -30.94
N LYS A 327 8.42 -12.39 -32.14
CA LYS A 327 7.21 -11.68 -32.61
C LYS A 327 5.95 -12.54 -32.49
N ARG A 328 6.03 -13.77 -32.98
CA ARG A 328 4.93 -14.75 -32.98
C ARG A 328 4.49 -15.11 -31.56
N MET A 329 5.42 -15.16 -30.61
CA MET A 329 5.10 -15.31 -29.19
C MET A 329 4.50 -14.03 -28.59
N SER A 330 5.13 -12.87 -28.83
CA SER A 330 4.69 -11.54 -28.34
C SER A 330 3.26 -11.22 -28.76
N MET A 331 2.89 -11.44 -30.03
CA MET A 331 1.52 -11.22 -30.51
C MET A 331 0.51 -12.17 -29.85
N THR A 332 0.84 -13.46 -29.69
CA THR A 332 -0.05 -14.44 -29.03
C THR A 332 -0.22 -14.15 -27.54
N VAL A 333 0.84 -13.70 -26.86
CA VAL A 333 0.81 -13.42 -25.42
C VAL A 333 0.21 -12.04 -25.11
N GLY A 334 0.39 -11.06 -26.01
CA GLY A 334 -0.13 -9.70 -25.84
C GLY A 334 -1.66 -9.57 -25.88
N ILE A 335 -2.36 -10.56 -26.44
CA ILE A 335 -3.84 -10.62 -26.48
C ILE A 335 -4.46 -11.37 -25.28
N ILE A 336 -3.66 -11.91 -24.35
CA ILE A 336 -4.17 -12.66 -23.21
C ILE A 336 -4.60 -11.68 -22.09
N PRO A 337 -5.84 -11.79 -21.55
CA PRO A 337 -6.29 -10.99 -20.42
C PRO A 337 -5.34 -11.08 -19.22
N ASP A 338 -5.19 -9.98 -18.49
CA ASP A 338 -4.34 -9.85 -17.31
C ASP A 338 -2.88 -10.32 -17.46
N ILE A 339 -2.33 -10.39 -18.67
CA ILE A 339 -0.96 -10.92 -18.86
C ILE A 339 0.10 -10.15 -18.05
N LYS A 340 -0.12 -8.84 -17.84
CA LYS A 340 0.70 -7.98 -16.97
C LYS A 340 0.68 -8.41 -15.50
N GLY A 341 -0.39 -9.03 -15.04
CA GLY A 341 -0.60 -9.48 -13.66
C GLY A 341 0.05 -10.81 -13.30
N TYR A 342 0.77 -11.47 -14.21
CA TYR A 342 1.57 -12.67 -13.92
C TYR A 342 3.03 -12.32 -13.60
N ASP A 343 3.64 -13.05 -12.66
CA ASP A 343 4.99 -12.79 -12.19
C ASP A 343 6.05 -12.99 -13.30
N ARG A 344 7.23 -12.36 -13.12
CA ARG A 344 8.30 -12.43 -14.12
C ARG A 344 8.71 -13.87 -14.45
N GLN A 345 8.72 -14.75 -13.44
CA GLN A 345 9.09 -16.16 -13.64
C GLN A 345 8.12 -16.86 -14.59
N THR A 346 6.82 -16.64 -14.40
CA THR A 346 5.76 -17.17 -15.27
C THR A 346 5.97 -16.74 -16.72
N ILE A 347 6.21 -15.45 -16.96
CA ILE A 347 6.38 -14.88 -18.31
C ILE A 347 7.64 -15.43 -19.01
N ILE A 348 8.74 -15.60 -18.28
CA ILE A 348 9.97 -16.22 -18.80
C ILE A 348 9.77 -17.71 -19.08
N ASP A 349 9.17 -18.44 -18.14
CA ASP A 349 8.95 -19.89 -18.23
C ASP A 349 7.98 -20.27 -19.36
N LEU A 350 6.97 -19.43 -19.62
CA LEU A 350 6.00 -19.54 -20.72
C LEU A 350 6.69 -19.76 -22.08
N VAL A 351 7.85 -19.09 -22.25
CA VAL A 351 8.72 -19.20 -23.43
C VAL A 351 9.75 -20.31 -23.23
N ARG A 352 10.50 -20.30 -22.11
CA ARG A 352 11.65 -21.19 -21.88
C ARG A 352 11.28 -22.68 -21.83
N LYS A 353 10.04 -23.00 -21.44
CA LYS A 353 9.51 -24.39 -21.38
C LYS A 353 8.71 -24.78 -22.62
N ALA A 354 8.48 -23.86 -23.57
CA ALA A 354 7.73 -24.16 -24.77
C ALA A 354 8.50 -25.15 -25.68
N PRO A 355 7.86 -26.23 -26.17
CA PRO A 355 8.44 -27.07 -27.20
C PRO A 355 8.78 -26.27 -28.46
N LYS A 356 9.81 -26.67 -29.23
CA LYS A 356 10.20 -25.96 -30.47
C LYS A 356 9.07 -25.84 -31.51
N ALA A 357 8.08 -26.74 -31.46
CA ALA A 357 6.86 -26.67 -32.25
C ALA A 357 5.92 -25.50 -31.88
N VAL A 358 5.95 -25.02 -30.64
CA VAL A 358 5.13 -23.89 -30.16
C VAL A 358 5.69 -22.55 -30.64
N HIS A 359 7.01 -22.36 -30.59
CA HIS A 359 7.67 -21.16 -31.13
C HIS A 359 7.40 -20.98 -32.64
N ASN A 360 7.55 -22.07 -33.40
CA ASN A 360 7.58 -22.02 -34.87
C ASN A 360 6.27 -22.48 -35.56
N GLY A 361 5.35 -23.12 -34.84
CA GLY A 361 4.14 -23.73 -35.39
C GLY A 361 2.92 -22.81 -35.47
N ASN A 362 1.75 -23.43 -35.65
CA ASN A 362 0.45 -22.75 -35.80
C ASN A 362 0.18 -21.77 -34.63
N PRO A 363 -0.28 -20.52 -34.90
CA PRO A 363 -0.96 -19.67 -33.92
C PRO A 363 -1.84 -20.40 -32.89
N ASP A 364 -2.66 -21.37 -33.28
CA ASP A 364 -3.60 -22.03 -32.35
C ASP A 364 -2.88 -22.93 -31.35
N LEU A 365 -1.89 -23.72 -31.82
CA LEU A 365 -0.98 -24.48 -30.97
C LEU A 365 -0.27 -23.57 -29.96
N ARG A 366 0.10 -22.35 -30.37
CA ARG A 366 0.77 -21.36 -29.51
C ARG A 366 -0.18 -20.72 -28.51
N ARG A 367 -1.40 -20.37 -28.94
CA ARG A 367 -2.47 -19.86 -28.08
C ARG A 367 -2.83 -20.89 -27.01
N THR A 368 -3.14 -22.12 -27.41
CA THR A 368 -3.50 -23.20 -26.49
C THR A 368 -2.35 -23.55 -25.54
N TRP A 369 -1.09 -23.50 -25.99
CA TRP A 369 0.06 -23.59 -25.08
C TRP A 369 0.02 -22.46 -24.05
N CYS A 370 -0.07 -21.20 -24.46
CA CYS A 370 0.04 -20.07 -23.54
C CYS A 370 -1.11 -20.04 -22.53
N GLU A 371 -2.35 -20.19 -22.99
CA GLU A 371 -3.54 -20.22 -22.13
C GLU A 371 -3.51 -21.42 -21.16
N SER A 372 -3.13 -22.61 -21.63
CA SER A 372 -3.02 -23.80 -20.77
C SER A 372 -1.88 -23.68 -19.76
N PHE A 373 -0.74 -23.09 -20.16
CA PHE A 373 0.41 -22.88 -19.28
C PHE A 373 0.09 -21.87 -18.19
N LEU A 374 -0.55 -20.75 -18.53
CA LEU A 374 -0.97 -19.74 -17.56
C LEU A 374 -2.08 -20.25 -16.62
N ALA A 375 -2.92 -21.18 -17.07
CA ALA A 375 -3.90 -21.85 -16.21
C ALA A 375 -3.27 -22.84 -15.21
N VAL A 376 -2.26 -23.62 -15.62
CA VAL A 376 -1.69 -24.71 -14.79
C VAL A 376 -0.46 -24.28 -13.98
N HIS A 377 0.31 -23.33 -14.48
CA HIS A 377 1.59 -22.89 -13.92
C HIS A 377 1.68 -21.38 -13.64
N GLY A 378 0.71 -20.59 -14.12
CA GLY A 378 0.74 -19.15 -13.99
C GLY A 378 0.54 -18.70 -12.54
N VAL A 379 1.51 -17.91 -12.03
CA VAL A 379 1.43 -17.29 -10.71
C VAL A 379 1.26 -15.79 -10.88
N ARG A 380 0.26 -15.22 -10.20
CA ARG A 380 0.03 -13.78 -10.20
C ARG A 380 1.17 -13.05 -9.46
N ASP A 381 1.55 -11.87 -9.94
CA ASP A 381 2.63 -11.06 -9.34
C ASP A 381 2.15 -10.47 -7.99
N PRO A 382 2.73 -10.84 -6.84
CA PRO A 382 2.24 -10.41 -5.53
C PRO A 382 2.44 -8.91 -5.29
N ASP A 383 3.34 -8.26 -6.03
CA ASP A 383 3.64 -6.83 -5.89
C ASP A 383 2.82 -5.96 -6.87
N TRP A 384 2.17 -6.57 -7.88
CA TRP A 384 1.53 -5.84 -9.00
C TRP A 384 0.19 -6.40 -9.51
N TYR A 385 -0.35 -7.48 -8.92
CA TYR A 385 -1.66 -8.02 -9.29
C TYR A 385 -2.79 -7.40 -8.46
N GLU A 386 -3.48 -6.44 -9.06
CA GLU A 386 -4.79 -5.96 -8.60
C GLU A 386 -5.87 -7.03 -8.91
N TYR A 387 -6.67 -7.43 -7.92
CA TYR A 387 -7.74 -8.42 -8.09
C TYR A 387 -8.97 -7.78 -8.73
N ALA A 388 -9.15 -7.98 -10.04
CA ALA A 388 -10.37 -7.62 -10.76
C ALA A 388 -11.47 -8.69 -10.54
N PRO A 389 -12.67 -8.34 -10.03
CA PRO A 389 -13.77 -9.28 -9.84
C PRO A 389 -14.57 -9.46 -11.14
N ASP A 390 -13.93 -10.06 -12.16
CA ASP A 390 -14.49 -10.10 -13.51
C ASP A 390 -15.30 -11.39 -13.79
N ASN A 391 -16.62 -11.20 -13.99
CA ASN A 391 -17.63 -12.18 -14.40
C ASN A 391 -17.97 -13.35 -13.42
N THR A 392 -19.09 -14.02 -13.72
CA THR A 392 -19.83 -14.96 -12.85
C THR A 392 -18.96 -16.00 -12.13
N PRO A 393 -19.24 -16.31 -10.84
CA PRO A 393 -18.42 -17.23 -10.04
C PRO A 393 -18.41 -18.64 -10.64
N THR A 394 -17.34 -18.97 -11.37
CA THR A 394 -17.14 -20.30 -11.94
C THR A 394 -16.97 -21.32 -10.82
N THR A 395 -17.81 -22.34 -10.83
CA THR A 395 -17.88 -23.35 -9.78
C THR A 395 -16.53 -24.06 -9.61
N HIS A 396 -16.31 -24.64 -8.42
CA HIS A 396 -15.13 -25.46 -8.17
C HIS A 396 -15.02 -26.63 -9.18
N GLU A 397 -16.15 -27.18 -9.65
CA GLU A 397 -16.17 -28.23 -10.67
C GLU A 397 -15.72 -27.73 -12.05
N GLU A 398 -16.21 -26.58 -12.51
CA GLU A 398 -15.78 -25.97 -13.78
C GLU A 398 -14.30 -25.56 -13.74
N ASN A 399 -13.84 -24.97 -12.65
CA ASN A 399 -12.42 -24.61 -12.49
C ASN A 399 -11.53 -25.87 -12.42
N ALA A 400 -11.96 -26.93 -11.72
CA ALA A 400 -11.25 -28.21 -11.73
C ALA A 400 -11.26 -28.87 -13.12
N ALA A 401 -12.36 -28.79 -13.88
CA ALA A 401 -12.42 -29.28 -15.26
C ALA A 401 -11.48 -28.50 -16.18
N ARG A 402 -11.47 -27.16 -16.09
CA ARG A 402 -10.56 -26.28 -16.84
C ARG A 402 -9.09 -26.60 -16.57
N LEU A 403 -8.72 -26.80 -15.30
CA LEU A 403 -7.35 -27.19 -14.92
C LEU A 403 -6.97 -28.61 -15.41
N ARG A 404 -7.90 -29.58 -15.34
CA ARG A 404 -7.68 -30.93 -15.89
C ARG A 404 -7.46 -30.90 -17.40
N GLN A 405 -8.25 -30.11 -18.12
CA GLN A 405 -8.17 -29.96 -19.58
C GLN A 405 -6.90 -29.22 -19.99
N ALA A 406 -6.58 -28.07 -19.39
CA ALA A 406 -5.32 -27.37 -19.64
C ALA A 406 -4.09 -28.26 -19.37
N GLY A 407 -4.11 -29.01 -18.26
CA GLY A 407 -3.06 -29.99 -17.96
C GLY A 407 -2.99 -31.15 -18.95
N LYS A 408 -4.10 -31.53 -19.60
CA LYS A 408 -4.10 -32.50 -20.72
C LYS A 408 -3.46 -31.87 -21.96
N CYS A 409 -3.91 -30.67 -22.36
CA CYS A 409 -3.39 -29.95 -23.52
C CYS A 409 -1.87 -29.77 -23.46
N LEU A 410 -1.30 -29.36 -22.31
CA LEU A 410 0.16 -29.28 -22.15
C LEU A 410 0.86 -30.62 -22.44
N ARG A 411 0.40 -31.73 -21.84
CA ARG A 411 1.00 -33.07 -22.03
C ARG A 411 0.86 -33.62 -23.44
N ASP A 412 -0.20 -33.26 -24.17
CA ASP A 412 -0.38 -33.65 -25.57
C ASP A 412 0.43 -32.75 -26.52
N ILE A 413 0.65 -31.47 -26.19
CA ILE A 413 1.58 -30.58 -26.89
C ILE A 413 3.04 -31.03 -26.70
N GLU A 414 3.47 -31.27 -25.46
CA GLU A 414 4.82 -31.77 -25.13
C GLU A 414 5.15 -33.09 -25.84
N ALA A 415 4.16 -33.98 -25.95
CA ALA A 415 4.31 -35.28 -26.59
C ALA A 415 4.03 -35.28 -28.11
N GLY A 416 3.81 -34.12 -28.74
CA GLY A 416 3.57 -34.00 -30.18
C GLY A 416 2.27 -34.65 -30.68
N ARG A 417 1.29 -34.84 -29.79
CA ARG A 417 -0.04 -35.42 -30.08
C ARG A 417 -1.16 -34.37 -30.13
N PHE A 418 -0.84 -33.09 -30.09
CA PHE A 418 -1.85 -32.04 -30.16
C PHE A 418 -2.63 -32.12 -31.47
N GLN A 419 -3.94 -32.34 -31.35
CA GLN A 419 -4.90 -32.32 -32.43
C GLN A 419 -5.76 -31.07 -32.24
N CYS A 420 -5.85 -30.21 -33.26
CA CYS A 420 -6.93 -29.23 -33.32
C CYS A 420 -8.22 -29.99 -33.64
N ASP A 421 -9.19 -29.99 -32.72
CA ASP A 421 -10.53 -30.57 -32.95
C ASP A 421 -11.40 -29.68 -33.87
N GLU A 422 -10.84 -29.23 -35.01
CA GLU A 422 -11.53 -28.50 -36.08
C GLU A 422 -12.08 -29.44 -37.17
N GLU A 423 -12.61 -30.61 -36.81
CA GLU A 423 -13.34 -31.44 -37.78
C GLU A 423 -14.53 -32.21 -37.18
N LYS A 424 -15.57 -31.44 -36.80
CA LYS A 424 -16.94 -31.96 -36.72
C LYS A 424 -17.96 -30.90 -37.18
N PRO A 425 -18.56 -31.03 -38.38
CA PRO A 425 -19.62 -30.13 -38.81
C PRO A 425 -20.89 -30.33 -37.95
N GLN A 426 -21.69 -29.26 -37.83
CA GLN A 426 -22.99 -29.33 -37.17
C GLN A 426 -23.93 -30.30 -37.92
N PRO A 427 -24.67 -31.18 -37.21
CA PRO A 427 -25.83 -31.81 -37.80
C PRO A 427 -26.97 -30.78 -37.87
N ALA A 428 -27.39 -30.43 -39.08
CA ALA A 428 -28.74 -29.89 -39.28
C ALA A 428 -29.75 -30.99 -38.88
N GLY A 429 -30.84 -30.60 -38.20
CA GLY A 429 -31.77 -31.57 -37.61
C GLY A 429 -32.89 -32.00 -38.56
N GLU A 430 -33.67 -33.00 -38.14
CA GLU A 430 -35.10 -33.12 -38.45
C GLU A 430 -35.83 -34.02 -37.43
N LEU A 431 -37.07 -33.62 -37.11
CA LEU A 431 -38.26 -34.42 -36.75
C LEU A 431 -38.27 -35.40 -35.53
N ALA A 432 -39.23 -35.14 -34.64
CA ALA A 432 -40.27 -36.03 -34.05
C ALA A 432 -39.90 -37.49 -33.61
N ASP A 433 -40.37 -38.00 -32.47
CA ASP A 433 -41.79 -38.08 -32.07
C ASP A 433 -42.06 -38.03 -30.55
N GLU A 434 -43.32 -37.72 -30.21
CA GLU A 434 -43.97 -37.86 -28.88
C GLU A 434 -44.71 -39.24 -28.77
N PRO A 435 -45.56 -39.58 -27.76
CA PRO A 435 -45.83 -38.99 -26.44
C PRO A 435 -45.81 -40.01 -25.26
N ALA A 436 -46.07 -39.55 -24.02
CA ALA A 436 -47.16 -40.03 -23.13
C ALA A 436 -47.00 -39.69 -21.62
N THR A 437 -48.00 -38.99 -21.08
CA THR A 437 -48.36 -38.73 -19.67
C THR A 437 -49.04 -39.96 -19.00
N PRO A 438 -49.47 -40.01 -17.68
CA PRO A 438 -49.98 -38.89 -16.85
C PRO A 438 -49.85 -38.94 -15.28
N GLU A 439 -50.43 -37.91 -14.63
CA GLU A 439 -51.04 -37.85 -13.27
C GLU A 439 -50.18 -38.11 -12.01
N ALA A 440 -50.41 -37.52 -10.82
CA ALA A 440 -51.19 -36.36 -10.30
C ALA A 440 -50.59 -35.99 -8.90
N VAL A 441 -50.95 -34.98 -8.08
CA VAL A 441 -52.22 -34.32 -7.69
C VAL A 441 -51.97 -32.89 -7.14
N GLU A 442 -52.98 -32.02 -7.27
CA GLU A 442 -53.42 -30.78 -6.54
C GLU A 442 -52.76 -30.43 -5.16
N GLN A 443 -52.81 -29.21 -4.56
CA GLN A 443 -53.51 -27.90 -4.72
C GLN A 443 -52.80 -26.84 -3.81
N ASP A 444 -53.04 -25.51 -3.74
CA ASP A 444 -53.92 -24.52 -4.40
C ASP A 444 -53.27 -23.09 -4.31
N THR A 445 -54.08 -22.01 -4.24
CA THR A 445 -53.81 -20.56 -4.21
C THR A 445 -54.45 -19.94 -2.92
N THR A 446 -54.67 -18.63 -2.66
CA THR A 446 -54.71 -17.37 -3.46
C THR A 446 -54.46 -16.11 -2.59
N GLU A 447 -53.87 -15.09 -3.21
CA GLU A 447 -53.86 -13.61 -3.05
C GLU A 447 -54.39 -12.78 -1.82
N HIS A 448 -53.80 -11.56 -1.74
CA HIS A 448 -54.34 -10.23 -1.34
C HIS A 448 -54.09 -9.57 0.05
N HIS A 449 -53.57 -8.33 -0.01
CA HIS A 449 -53.50 -7.24 1.00
C HIS A 449 -54.90 -6.68 1.36
N PRO A 450 -55.14 -6.06 2.56
CA PRO A 450 -54.59 -4.72 2.90
C PRO A 450 -54.37 -4.37 4.41
N ASP A 451 -53.81 -3.17 4.67
CA ASP A 451 -53.82 -2.41 5.94
C ASP A 451 -55.19 -1.66 6.14
N PRO A 452 -55.58 -1.11 7.32
CA PRO A 452 -54.72 -0.52 8.38
C PRO A 452 -55.07 -0.82 9.87
N GLN A 453 -54.32 -0.15 10.76
CA GLN A 453 -54.32 -0.07 12.25
C GLN A 453 -55.68 0.29 12.95
N PRO A 454 -55.83 0.35 14.32
CA PRO A 454 -54.82 0.22 15.41
C PRO A 454 -55.22 -0.61 16.67
N LEU A 455 -54.22 -1.05 17.48
CA LEU A 455 -54.11 -0.68 18.93
C LEU A 455 -52.79 -1.13 19.60
N GLU A 456 -52.50 -0.49 20.73
CA GLU A 456 -51.37 -0.56 21.66
C GLU A 456 -50.94 -1.96 22.14
N ASN A 457 -49.62 -2.15 22.35
CA ASN A 457 -49.01 -2.64 23.62
C ASN A 457 -47.47 -2.52 23.55
N GLU A 458 -46.81 -2.11 24.64
CA GLU A 458 -45.36 -1.85 24.70
C GLU A 458 -44.51 -3.10 25.06
N PRO A 459 -43.27 -3.22 24.54
CA PRO A 459 -42.23 -4.04 25.15
C PRO A 459 -41.45 -3.26 26.25
N PRO A 460 -41.06 -3.89 27.37
CA PRO A 460 -40.64 -3.16 28.57
C PRO A 460 -39.18 -2.66 28.53
N VAL A 461 -39.00 -1.33 28.47
CA VAL A 461 -37.74 -0.65 28.80
C VAL A 461 -37.79 -0.18 30.25
N SER A 462 -37.14 -0.90 31.19
CA SER A 462 -37.13 -0.46 32.60
C SER A 462 -35.93 -0.85 33.47
N GLN A 463 -35.16 -1.91 33.16
CA GLN A 463 -34.11 -2.39 34.09
C GLN A 463 -32.72 -1.77 33.86
N THR A 464 -32.34 -1.45 32.62
CA THR A 464 -31.02 -0.84 32.33
C THR A 464 -31.01 0.67 32.63
N GLU A 465 -32.07 1.37 32.19
CA GLU A 465 -32.21 2.82 32.34
C GLU A 465 -32.25 3.24 33.82
N ALA A 466 -33.01 2.51 34.65
CA ALA A 466 -33.06 2.74 36.09
C ALA A 466 -31.69 2.54 36.78
N GLY A 467 -30.85 1.64 36.27
CA GLY A 467 -29.48 1.45 36.74
C GLY A 467 -28.60 2.67 36.49
N TYR A 468 -28.59 3.16 35.24
CA TYR A 468 -27.83 4.37 34.88
C TYR A 468 -28.34 5.62 35.59
N GLN A 469 -29.66 5.82 35.69
CA GLN A 469 -30.23 6.97 36.39
C GLN A 469 -29.93 6.94 37.91
N LYS A 470 -29.92 5.76 38.55
CA LYS A 470 -29.52 5.61 39.96
C LYS A 470 -28.05 6.00 40.18
N ILE A 471 -27.14 5.52 39.33
CA ILE A 471 -25.71 5.90 39.38
C ILE A 471 -25.55 7.42 39.16
N ARG A 472 -26.32 8.00 38.23
CA ARG A 472 -26.32 9.46 37.97
C ARG A 472 -26.79 10.27 39.18
N ALA A 473 -27.80 9.78 39.91
CA ALA A 473 -28.31 10.42 41.12
C ALA A 473 -27.33 10.27 42.32
N GLU A 474 -26.72 9.10 42.49
CA GLU A 474 -25.69 8.85 43.51
C GLU A 474 -24.46 9.76 43.28
N LEU A 475 -24.04 9.94 42.02
CA LEU A 475 -23.01 10.92 41.65
C LEU A 475 -23.43 12.38 41.90
N TYR A 476 -24.71 12.73 41.71
CA TYR A 476 -25.20 14.10 41.93
C TYR A 476 -25.24 14.48 43.43
N GLU A 477 -25.69 13.56 44.30
CA GLU A 477 -25.65 13.76 45.75
C GLU A 477 -24.22 13.67 46.31
N ALA A 478 -23.34 12.85 45.71
CA ALA A 478 -21.91 12.90 46.01
C ALA A 478 -21.31 14.29 45.68
N ARG A 479 -21.67 14.87 44.52
CA ARG A 479 -21.18 16.19 44.08
C ARG A 479 -21.68 17.35 44.95
N LYS A 480 -22.90 17.25 45.51
CA LYS A 480 -23.44 18.22 46.49
C LYS A 480 -22.63 18.34 47.79
N ASN A 481 -21.92 17.28 48.18
CA ASN A 481 -21.13 17.25 49.42
C ASN A 481 -19.68 17.74 49.20
N ILE A 482 -19.33 18.19 47.99
CA ILE A 482 -18.05 18.80 47.66
C ILE A 482 -18.21 20.33 47.72
N PRO A 483 -17.48 21.05 48.59
CA PRO A 483 -17.52 22.51 48.62
C PRO A 483 -17.11 23.13 47.27
N PRO A 484 -17.72 24.25 46.83
CA PRO A 484 -17.36 24.89 45.57
C PRO A 484 -15.91 25.38 45.61
N LYS A 485 -15.09 24.99 44.63
CA LYS A 485 -13.72 25.47 44.48
C LYS A 485 -13.70 26.92 44.02
N SER A 486 -13.21 27.82 44.86
CA SER A 486 -12.57 29.05 44.38
C SER A 486 -11.23 28.68 43.71
N PRO A 487 -10.79 29.38 42.65
CA PRO A 487 -9.39 29.34 42.24
C PRO A 487 -8.48 29.95 43.33
N VAL A 488 -7.16 29.73 43.16
CA VAL A 488 -6.05 30.17 44.02
C VAL A 488 -6.00 29.52 45.42
N ASP A 489 -5.17 28.48 45.58
CA ASP A 489 -4.01 28.45 46.52
C ASP A 489 -3.14 27.16 46.48
N VAL A 490 -3.12 26.43 45.35
CA VAL A 490 -2.45 25.10 45.25
C VAL A 490 -0.96 25.15 45.63
N GLY A 491 -0.26 26.24 45.32
CA GLY A 491 1.15 26.43 45.66
C GLY A 491 1.45 26.36 47.17
N LYS A 492 0.58 26.92 48.02
CA LYS A 492 0.77 26.90 49.49
C LYS A 492 0.59 25.51 50.09
N GLN A 493 -0.28 24.68 49.51
CA GLN A 493 -0.42 23.28 49.91
C GLN A 493 0.81 22.46 49.50
N LEU A 494 1.38 22.73 48.31
CA LEU A 494 2.62 22.12 47.84
C LEU A 494 3.84 22.52 48.68
N ALA A 495 3.98 23.79 49.07
CA ALA A 495 5.05 24.26 49.96
C ALA A 495 4.97 23.59 51.34
N ALA A 496 3.77 23.53 51.94
CA ALA A 496 3.55 22.84 53.21
C ALA A 496 3.85 21.33 53.11
N ALA A 497 3.51 20.68 51.99
CA ALA A 497 3.84 19.27 51.73
C ALA A 497 5.35 19.01 51.51
N ARG A 498 6.10 20.02 51.04
CA ARG A 498 7.56 20.00 50.91
C ARG A 498 8.29 20.30 52.22
N GLY A 499 7.56 20.64 53.28
CA GLY A 499 8.12 20.89 54.62
C GLY A 499 8.51 22.34 54.90
N GLU A 500 8.10 23.28 54.05
CA GLU A 500 8.31 24.72 54.24
C GLU A 500 7.26 25.29 55.22
N TYR A 501 7.60 26.37 55.94
CA TYR A 501 6.67 27.04 56.85
C TYR A 501 5.72 27.95 56.06
N VAL A 502 4.43 27.61 56.08
CA VAL A 502 3.37 28.37 55.42
C VAL A 502 2.43 28.97 56.46
N GLU A 503 2.41 30.30 56.55
CA GLU A 503 1.58 31.02 57.52
C GLU A 503 0.09 30.69 57.32
N GLY A 504 -0.58 30.27 58.40
CA GLY A 504 -1.98 29.82 58.38
C GLY A 504 -2.19 28.34 58.05
N ILE A 505 -1.17 27.59 57.62
CA ILE A 505 -1.24 26.13 57.37
C ILE A 505 -0.29 25.36 58.30
N SER A 506 0.93 25.85 58.52
CA SER A 506 1.91 25.26 59.42
C SER A 506 1.70 25.70 60.88
N ASP A 507 1.78 24.78 61.84
CA ASP A 507 1.70 25.13 63.28
C ASP A 507 2.90 26.02 63.68
N PRO A 508 2.69 27.26 64.17
CA PRO A 508 3.75 28.16 64.61
C PRO A 508 4.52 27.68 65.85
N ASN A 509 4.09 26.61 66.51
CA ASN A 509 4.68 26.06 67.74
C ASN A 509 5.30 24.67 67.57
N ASP A 510 5.28 24.10 66.36
CA ASP A 510 5.99 22.85 66.06
C ASP A 510 7.50 23.02 66.29
N PRO A 511 8.14 22.16 67.12
CA PRO A 511 9.55 22.29 67.48
C PRO A 511 10.54 22.06 66.32
N LYS A 512 10.09 21.65 65.12
CA LYS A 512 10.96 21.59 63.94
C LYS A 512 11.35 22.97 63.38
N TRP A 513 10.64 24.03 63.74
CA TRP A 513 10.92 25.39 63.25
C TRP A 513 11.99 26.09 64.09
N VAL A 514 13.15 26.37 63.47
CA VAL A 514 14.27 27.07 64.12
C VAL A 514 13.94 28.56 64.27
N LYS A 515 13.60 28.98 65.49
CA LYS A 515 13.24 30.38 65.82
C LYS A 515 14.49 31.24 66.04
N THR A 516 15.10 31.69 64.95
CA THR A 516 16.21 32.67 64.97
C THR A 516 15.71 34.02 65.46
N GLY A 517 16.26 34.53 66.58
CA GLY A 517 15.67 35.64 67.33
C GLY A 517 16.00 37.04 66.82
N THR A 518 14.96 37.81 66.49
CA THR A 518 14.79 39.25 66.80
C THR A 518 15.85 40.25 66.31
N SER A 519 15.46 41.07 65.31
CA SER A 519 15.34 42.54 65.47
C SER A 519 14.82 43.21 64.18
N GLN A 520 13.64 43.83 64.22
CA GLN A 520 13.23 44.85 63.24
C GLN A 520 13.85 46.21 63.61
N PRO A 521 14.09 47.06 62.61
CA PRO A 521 13.42 48.36 62.64
C PRO A 521 12.63 48.68 61.35
N THR A 522 11.59 49.49 61.51
CA THR A 522 10.58 49.85 60.52
C THR A 522 11.00 50.98 59.58
N THR A 523 10.72 50.87 58.27
CA THR A 523 10.22 51.97 57.39
C THR A 523 9.83 51.47 56.00
N GLU A 524 8.73 51.98 55.44
CA GLU A 524 8.44 51.98 53.99
C GLU A 524 9.21 53.11 53.29
N PRO A 525 9.39 53.07 51.94
CA PRO A 525 8.92 54.22 51.17
C PRO A 525 8.38 53.96 49.73
N GLU A 526 7.30 54.67 49.43
CA GLU A 526 6.86 55.31 48.17
C GLU A 526 7.30 54.79 46.76
N LEU A 527 6.31 54.21 46.06
CA LEU A 527 5.84 54.52 44.69
C LEU A 527 6.71 55.37 43.72
N VAL A 528 6.97 54.80 42.54
CA VAL A 528 7.31 55.53 41.30
C VAL A 528 6.11 56.37 40.82
N LYS A 529 6.35 57.59 40.33
CA LYS A 529 5.30 58.48 39.80
C LYS A 529 5.30 58.51 38.27
N ASN A 530 4.12 58.28 37.68
CA ASN A 530 3.86 58.56 36.27
C ASN A 530 3.70 60.08 36.07
N VAL A 531 4.39 60.64 35.08
CA VAL A 531 4.14 61.98 34.55
C VAL A 531 3.78 61.81 33.07
N GLY A 532 2.63 62.35 32.65
CA GLY A 532 1.96 61.97 31.40
C GLY A 532 2.75 62.21 30.10
N ASN A 533 2.21 61.68 29.00
CA ASN A 533 2.85 61.53 27.68
C ASN A 533 4.01 60.50 27.60
N GLY A 534 3.91 59.41 28.37
CA GLY A 534 4.63 58.16 28.06
C GLY A 534 6.12 58.15 28.40
N ILE A 535 6.57 58.99 29.33
CA ILE A 535 7.97 59.04 29.80
C ILE A 535 7.99 58.81 31.32
N PHE A 536 8.80 57.87 31.78
CA PHE A 536 9.06 57.63 33.20
C PHE A 536 10.48 58.11 33.55
N ASP A 537 10.65 58.75 34.72
CA ASP A 537 11.95 59.17 35.20
C ASP A 537 12.69 58.01 35.89
N VAL A 538 13.85 57.63 35.33
CA VAL A 538 14.69 56.50 35.81
C VAL A 538 15.97 57.00 36.49
N SER A 539 16.07 58.29 36.80
CA SER A 539 17.29 58.92 37.36
C SER A 539 17.80 58.33 38.68
N ALA A 540 16.96 57.56 39.39
CA ALA A 540 17.32 56.89 40.65
C ALA A 540 18.15 55.59 40.48
N LEU A 541 18.16 54.95 39.29
CA LEU A 541 18.76 53.62 39.12
C LEU A 541 20.27 53.64 38.84
N MET A 542 20.83 54.81 38.49
CA MET A 542 22.17 54.96 37.90
C MET A 542 23.29 55.33 38.90
N GLN A 543 23.11 55.10 40.21
CA GLN A 543 24.09 55.55 41.24
C GLN A 543 24.97 54.47 41.88
N ASN A 544 24.76 53.17 41.59
CA ASN A 544 25.44 52.07 42.27
C ASN A 544 26.46 51.31 41.39
N SER A 545 27.48 51.98 40.85
CA SER A 545 28.72 51.30 40.40
C SER A 545 29.95 52.21 40.38
N SER A 546 31.14 51.60 40.57
CA SER A 546 32.49 52.21 40.65
C SER A 546 32.82 52.91 42.00
N THR A 547 34.03 52.86 42.58
CA THR A 547 35.30 52.12 42.32
C THR A 547 36.08 51.87 43.63
N HIS A 548 36.84 50.76 43.76
CA HIS A 548 38.32 50.73 43.99
C HIS A 548 38.85 49.31 44.25
N GLY A 549 40.18 49.13 44.20
CA GLY A 549 40.88 47.87 44.56
C GLY A 549 42.38 48.07 44.91
N THR A 550 43.08 46.93 45.08
CA THR A 550 44.56 46.74 45.29
C THR A 550 45.21 47.38 46.54
N GLU A 551 46.36 46.92 47.07
CA GLU A 551 47.25 45.78 46.70
C GLU A 551 47.13 44.58 47.71
N THR A 552 48.13 43.89 48.31
CA THR A 552 49.61 44.02 48.52
C THR A 552 50.35 42.67 48.45
N ASN A 553 51.67 42.70 48.21
CA ASN A 553 52.61 41.53 48.11
C ASN A 553 53.46 41.38 49.42
N PRO A 554 54.62 40.66 49.52
CA PRO A 554 55.43 39.85 48.58
C PRO A 554 55.59 38.37 49.05
N GLU A 555 56.53 37.46 48.68
CA GLU A 555 57.77 37.34 47.85
C GLU A 555 58.04 35.79 47.70
N ILE A 556 58.79 35.11 46.81
CA ILE A 556 59.66 35.27 45.59
C ILE A 556 59.44 33.96 44.74
N THR A 557 60.22 33.33 43.81
CA THR A 557 61.57 33.48 43.18
C THR A 557 61.62 32.67 41.86
N SER A 558 62.18 33.22 40.76
CA SER A 558 62.93 32.48 39.68
C SER A 558 62.19 31.40 38.81
N ASN A 559 62.54 31.04 37.57
CA ASN A 559 63.45 31.57 36.53
C ASN A 559 63.19 30.88 35.15
N VAL A 560 63.74 31.42 34.04
CA VAL A 560 64.02 30.73 32.74
C VAL A 560 62.79 30.31 31.88
N GLN A 561 62.87 30.11 30.56
CA GLN A 561 63.25 30.97 29.41
C GLN A 561 63.15 30.16 28.08
N VAL A 562 62.46 30.73 27.07
CA VAL A 562 62.73 30.70 25.60
C VAL A 562 63.11 29.40 24.86
N GLN A 563 62.28 29.01 23.87
CA GLN A 563 62.58 28.80 22.43
C GLN A 563 61.26 28.42 21.71
N GLU A 564 60.78 28.99 20.58
CA GLU A 564 61.38 29.40 19.28
C GLU A 564 61.89 28.20 18.45
N ALA A 565 61.60 28.02 17.15
CA ALA A 565 60.82 28.77 16.15
C ALA A 565 60.12 27.72 15.19
N ASP A 566 59.54 27.97 14.00
CA ASP A 566 59.72 29.10 13.07
C ASP A 566 58.55 29.25 12.06
N SER A 567 58.58 30.44 11.45
CA SER A 567 58.08 30.97 10.17
C SER A 567 57.96 29.97 8.98
N ASP A 568 57.36 30.29 7.83
CA ASP A 568 57.40 31.60 7.12
C ASP A 568 56.29 31.80 6.06
N GLU A 569 56.12 33.05 5.60
CA GLU A 569 55.07 33.51 4.67
C GLU A 569 55.40 33.35 3.17
N LYS A 570 54.36 33.42 2.31
CA LYS A 570 54.20 34.45 1.24
C LYS A 570 53.01 34.16 0.30
N GLN A 571 52.48 35.07 -0.51
CA GLN A 571 52.28 36.55 -0.52
C GLN A 571 51.72 36.93 -1.92
N ALA A 572 50.94 38.02 -2.00
CA ALA A 572 50.26 38.61 -3.18
C ALA A 572 48.77 38.19 -3.33
N GLY A 573 47.80 39.09 -3.56
CA GLY A 573 47.83 40.56 -3.53
C GLY A 573 47.76 41.23 -4.90
N ASP A 574 46.61 41.85 -5.18
CA ASP A 574 46.47 43.07 -6.01
C ASP A 574 45.20 43.84 -5.58
N ALA A 575 44.97 45.05 -6.08
CA ALA A 575 43.96 45.98 -5.55
C ALA A 575 43.33 46.93 -6.61
N VAL A 576 42.60 47.95 -6.11
CA VAL A 576 42.15 49.20 -6.77
C VAL A 576 40.75 49.24 -7.44
N GLN A 577 39.84 49.88 -6.70
CA GLN A 577 38.84 50.91 -7.05
C GLN A 577 38.28 51.14 -8.48
N ALA A 578 37.04 51.68 -8.45
CA ALA A 578 36.51 52.84 -9.20
C ALA A 578 35.63 52.58 -10.45
N GLY A 579 34.56 53.38 -10.57
CA GLY A 579 33.75 53.52 -11.79
C GLY A 579 32.26 53.76 -11.56
N GLU A 580 31.84 54.97 -11.17
CA GLU A 580 30.49 55.45 -11.52
C GLU A 580 30.45 55.72 -13.04
N GLY A 581 29.31 55.46 -13.69
CA GLY A 581 29.18 55.56 -15.16
C GLY A 581 27.73 55.68 -15.63
N ASP A 582 27.19 56.90 -15.57
CA ASP A 582 25.93 57.30 -16.19
C ASP A 582 26.03 57.37 -17.75
N LEU A 583 24.88 57.63 -18.41
CA LEU A 583 24.58 57.85 -19.84
C LEU A 583 23.81 56.69 -20.52
N GLY A 584 22.55 56.85 -20.97
CA GLY A 584 21.55 57.89 -20.69
C GLY A 584 20.60 58.23 -21.85
N THR A 585 19.35 58.61 -21.52
CA THR A 585 18.34 59.35 -22.34
C THR A 585 17.82 58.75 -23.67
N GLY A 586 16.56 58.94 -24.09
CA GLY A 586 15.42 59.70 -23.54
C GLY A 586 14.07 59.07 -23.98
N LYS A 587 12.88 59.63 -23.68
CA LYS A 587 12.42 61.02 -23.88
C LYS A 587 11.24 61.43 -22.96
N GLU A 588 11.09 62.74 -22.76
CA GLU A 588 9.84 63.57 -22.64
C GLU A 588 8.67 63.04 -21.76
N ALA A 589 8.31 63.60 -20.58
CA ALA A 589 7.76 64.95 -20.24
C ALA A 589 6.19 65.07 -20.40
N VAL A 590 5.38 65.79 -19.59
CA VAL A 590 5.56 66.60 -18.35
C VAL A 590 4.19 66.93 -17.67
N THR A 591 4.12 67.07 -16.32
CA THR A 591 2.98 67.60 -15.49
C THR A 591 1.63 66.82 -15.52
N VAL A 592 0.65 66.97 -14.60
CA VAL A 592 0.28 68.06 -13.64
C VAL A 592 -0.13 67.49 -12.24
N GLU A 593 -0.15 68.36 -11.22
CA GLU A 593 -0.63 68.20 -9.83
C GLU A 593 -2.20 68.15 -9.73
N ASN A 594 -2.93 68.14 -8.58
CA ASN A 594 -2.62 68.30 -7.14
C ASN A 594 -3.79 67.78 -6.23
N GLN A 595 -3.55 67.68 -4.91
CA GLN A 595 -4.49 67.81 -3.75
C GLN A 595 -5.84 67.03 -3.71
N ASN A 596 -6.16 66.32 -2.61
CA ASN A 596 -6.58 66.94 -1.33
C ASN A 596 -6.35 66.03 -0.08
N GLN A 597 -6.52 66.61 1.12
CA GLN A 597 -6.38 65.98 2.45
C GLN A 597 -7.67 66.07 3.29
N ALA A 598 -7.78 65.23 4.34
CA ALA A 598 -8.60 65.43 5.57
C ALA A 598 -10.15 65.53 5.37
N GLU A 599 -11.07 65.39 6.34
CA GLU A 599 -11.15 64.82 7.71
C GLU A 599 -12.67 64.51 7.95
N THR A 600 -13.19 63.88 9.01
CA THR A 600 -12.76 63.72 10.42
C THR A 600 -13.30 62.42 11.05
N HIS A 601 -12.88 62.13 12.28
CA HIS A 601 -13.29 61.07 13.20
C HIS A 601 -14.80 60.94 13.59
N GLN A 602 -15.20 59.67 13.86
CA GLN A 602 -15.84 59.15 15.11
C GLN A 602 -17.37 58.92 15.32
N ASN A 603 -17.64 57.72 15.89
CA ASN A 603 -18.60 57.33 16.96
C ASN A 603 -19.98 56.70 16.66
N ASN A 604 -20.07 55.41 17.05
CA ASN A 604 -21.07 54.75 17.93
C ASN A 604 -22.49 54.35 17.47
N ASP A 605 -22.70 53.02 17.57
CA ASP A 605 -23.77 52.31 18.32
C ASP A 605 -25.20 52.09 17.81
N SER A 606 -25.67 50.87 18.17
CA SER A 606 -27.06 50.46 18.50
C SER A 606 -28.06 50.03 17.41
N VAL A 607 -28.07 48.71 17.17
CA VAL A 607 -29.18 47.79 17.56
C VAL A 607 -30.62 48.07 17.04
N SER A 608 -31.02 47.23 16.08
CA SER A 608 -32.33 46.56 15.90
C SER A 608 -33.65 47.36 15.75
N GLN A 609 -34.45 47.03 14.71
CA GLN A 609 -35.63 46.13 14.83
C GLN A 609 -36.48 45.97 13.53
N SER A 610 -37.08 44.78 13.38
CA SER A 610 -38.35 44.43 12.69
C SER A 610 -38.50 44.45 11.15
N GLU A 611 -39.21 43.42 10.69
CA GLU A 611 -39.70 43.08 9.33
C GLU A 611 -41.05 43.81 9.00
N PRO A 612 -41.82 43.56 7.89
CA PRO A 612 -41.62 42.58 6.80
C PRO A 612 -41.96 43.01 5.34
N GLU A 613 -41.67 42.08 4.41
CA GLU A 613 -42.29 41.83 3.09
C GLU A 613 -42.48 42.94 2.03
N ALA A 614 -41.72 42.81 0.93
CA ALA A 614 -42.25 42.87 -0.45
C ALA A 614 -41.29 42.16 -1.44
N GLN A 615 -41.81 41.29 -2.32
CA GLN A 615 -41.00 40.60 -3.33
C GLN A 615 -40.88 41.40 -4.64
N GLN A 616 -39.68 41.49 -5.23
CA GLN A 616 -39.52 41.48 -6.69
C GLN A 616 -38.09 41.10 -7.12
N ASN A 617 -37.98 40.21 -8.10
CA ASN A 617 -36.70 39.65 -8.55
C ASN A 617 -35.97 40.57 -9.53
N VAL A 618 -34.69 40.82 -9.26
CA VAL A 618 -33.65 41.13 -10.26
C VAL A 618 -32.44 40.26 -9.89
N PRO A 619 -31.79 39.56 -10.84
CA PRO A 619 -30.59 38.78 -10.51
C PRO A 619 -29.44 39.75 -10.24
N GLU A 620 -29.09 39.91 -8.97
CA GLU A 620 -27.94 40.69 -8.57
C GLU A 620 -26.67 39.91 -8.94
N SER A 621 -25.84 40.50 -9.79
CA SER A 621 -24.51 39.96 -10.09
C SER A 621 -23.73 39.87 -8.79
N GLN A 622 -23.11 38.71 -8.52
CA GLN A 622 -22.19 38.56 -7.40
C GLN A 622 -21.11 39.64 -7.49
N GLN A 623 -21.20 40.64 -6.60
CA GLN A 623 -20.07 41.49 -6.28
C GLN A 623 -19.19 40.63 -5.41
N GLU A 624 -18.04 40.22 -5.94
CA GLU A 624 -16.99 39.60 -5.16
C GLU A 624 -16.64 40.58 -4.02
N GLU A 625 -16.82 40.14 -2.76
CA GLU A 625 -16.28 40.90 -1.64
C GLU A 625 -14.76 41.02 -1.83
N PRO A 626 -14.16 42.20 -1.56
CA PRO A 626 -12.72 42.36 -1.72
C PRO A 626 -12.00 41.36 -0.83
N GLU A 627 -11.10 40.56 -1.40
CA GLU A 627 -10.36 39.53 -0.67
C GLU A 627 -9.82 40.09 0.65
N ALA A 628 -10.24 39.48 1.76
CA ALA A 628 -9.82 39.92 3.09
C ALA A 628 -8.31 39.76 3.23
N ALA A 629 -7.58 40.87 3.14
CA ALA A 629 -6.13 40.90 3.24
C ALA A 629 -5.70 40.50 4.66
N TRP A 630 -5.39 39.22 4.84
CA TRP A 630 -4.92 38.65 6.10
C TRP A 630 -3.62 39.33 6.56
N PRO A 631 -3.43 39.56 7.86
CA PRO A 631 -2.23 40.20 8.36
C PRO A 631 -1.02 39.27 8.25
N GLU A 632 0.17 39.86 8.06
CA GLU A 632 1.45 39.13 8.07
C GLU A 632 1.79 38.55 9.46
N TYR A 633 1.15 39.08 10.51
CA TYR A 633 1.30 38.68 11.90
C TYR A 633 -0.07 38.61 12.59
N PHE A 634 -0.36 37.50 13.28
CA PHE A 634 -1.58 37.30 14.05
C PHE A 634 -1.29 37.53 15.54
N GLU A 635 -2.07 38.42 16.17
CA GLU A 635 -2.07 38.60 17.62
C GLU A 635 -2.72 37.39 18.33
N PRO A 636 -2.47 37.18 19.64
CA PRO A 636 -3.15 36.14 20.41
C PRO A 636 -4.69 36.29 20.39
N GLY A 637 -5.39 35.27 19.89
CA GLY A 637 -6.83 35.35 19.65
C GLY A 637 -7.41 34.17 18.85
N ARG A 638 -8.73 34.22 18.62
CA ARG A 638 -9.52 33.25 17.87
C ARG A 638 -9.93 33.85 16.51
N TYR A 639 -9.62 33.15 15.43
CA TYR A 639 -9.83 33.60 14.05
C TYR A 639 -10.56 32.51 13.24
N GLU A 640 -11.72 32.87 12.69
CA GLU A 640 -12.47 32.03 11.74
C GLU A 640 -12.03 32.33 10.29
N GLY A 641 -12.28 31.40 9.37
CA GLY A 641 -12.12 31.62 7.92
C GLY A 641 -10.68 31.74 7.40
N VAL A 642 -9.65 31.68 8.27
CA VAL A 642 -8.23 31.80 7.86
C VAL A 642 -7.88 30.70 6.84
N PRO A 643 -7.42 31.04 5.61
CA PRO A 643 -7.05 30.04 4.61
C PRO A 643 -5.93 29.12 5.11
N ASN A 644 -5.95 27.85 4.69
CA ASN A 644 -4.99 26.83 5.13
C ASN A 644 -3.53 27.23 4.84
N GLU A 645 -3.28 27.89 3.71
CA GLU A 645 -1.94 28.37 3.33
C GLU A 645 -1.47 29.52 4.24
N VAL A 646 -2.36 30.47 4.54
CA VAL A 646 -2.11 31.58 5.47
C VAL A 646 -1.82 31.06 6.87
N TYR A 647 -2.64 30.16 7.40
CA TYR A 647 -2.44 29.56 8.73
C TYR A 647 -1.11 28.78 8.83
N HIS A 648 -0.67 28.11 7.77
CA HIS A 648 0.63 27.44 7.74
C HIS A 648 1.82 28.39 7.54
N ALA A 649 1.62 29.55 6.91
CA ALA A 649 2.64 30.58 6.72
C ALA A 649 2.80 31.54 7.92
N ALA A 650 1.75 31.68 8.74
CA ALA A 650 1.67 32.60 9.88
C ALA A 650 2.75 32.36 10.97
N ASN A 651 2.76 33.26 11.95
CA ASN A 651 3.58 33.17 13.16
C ASN A 651 3.12 32.04 14.12
N GLY A 652 3.90 31.82 15.18
CA GLY A 652 3.65 30.78 16.18
C GLY A 652 4.09 29.36 15.82
N ILE A 653 4.45 28.59 16.85
CA ILE A 653 4.79 27.16 16.78
C ILE A 653 3.48 26.35 16.75
N SER A 654 3.30 25.52 15.73
CA SER A 654 2.17 24.60 15.61
C SER A 654 2.41 23.26 16.27
N SER A 655 1.33 22.50 16.56
CA SER A 655 1.43 21.13 17.10
C SER A 655 2.25 20.18 16.21
N THR A 656 2.31 20.40 14.89
CA THR A 656 3.21 19.67 13.99
C THR A 656 4.67 20.02 14.23
N GLN A 657 4.99 21.30 14.48
CA GLN A 657 6.35 21.74 14.78
C GLN A 657 6.84 21.18 16.13
N VAL A 658 5.98 21.12 17.17
CA VAL A 658 6.34 20.48 18.45
C VAL A 658 6.65 18.98 18.27
N LYS A 659 5.93 18.29 17.38
CA LYS A 659 6.22 16.87 17.04
C LYS A 659 7.52 16.70 16.27
N ASP A 660 7.81 17.59 15.32
CA ASP A 660 9.10 17.59 14.62
C ASP A 660 10.28 17.79 15.62
N ALA A 661 10.09 18.57 16.70
CA ALA A 661 11.08 18.68 17.79
C ALA A 661 11.21 17.41 18.65
N ARG A 662 10.14 16.63 18.82
CA ARG A 662 10.19 15.30 19.48
C ARG A 662 10.89 14.23 18.63
N VAL A 663 11.01 14.42 17.31
CA VAL A 663 11.92 13.63 16.46
C VAL A 663 13.38 14.00 16.76
N SER A 664 13.68 15.30 16.86
CA SER A 664 14.81 15.89 17.62
C SER A 664 14.84 17.41 17.44
N LEU A 665 15.49 18.12 18.37
CA LEU A 665 15.80 19.55 18.21
C LEU A 665 16.62 19.83 16.94
N MET A 666 17.60 18.96 16.63
CA MET A 666 18.35 19.02 15.36
C MET A 666 17.43 18.93 14.12
N TYR A 667 16.41 18.07 14.14
CA TYR A 667 15.44 17.97 13.05
C TYR A 667 14.53 19.20 12.96
N PHE A 668 14.05 19.72 14.10
CA PHE A 668 13.28 20.97 14.16
C PHE A 668 14.06 22.16 13.58
N ASN A 669 15.33 22.31 13.97
CA ASN A 669 16.21 23.37 13.47
C ASN A 669 16.37 23.31 11.94
N ALA A 670 16.84 22.17 11.43
CA ALA A 670 17.06 21.96 10.01
C ALA A 670 15.77 22.11 9.17
N ARG A 671 14.59 21.88 9.78
CA ARG A 671 13.30 21.90 9.09
C ARG A 671 12.58 23.25 9.13
N HIS A 672 12.58 23.93 10.28
CA HIS A 672 11.75 25.10 10.54
C HIS A 672 12.56 26.40 10.70
N VAL A 673 13.78 26.31 11.24
CA VAL A 673 14.65 27.46 11.53
C VAL A 673 15.59 27.72 10.35
N GLU A 674 16.49 26.79 10.05
CA GLU A 674 17.40 26.86 8.89
C GLU A 674 16.70 26.59 7.55
N LYS A 675 15.59 25.82 7.58
CA LYS A 675 14.81 25.39 6.41
C LYS A 675 15.63 24.62 5.35
N THR A 676 16.72 23.98 5.77
CA THR A 676 17.56 23.09 4.96
C THR A 676 16.83 21.79 4.56
N ILE A 677 15.82 21.36 5.32
CA ILE A 677 14.94 20.22 5.00
C ILE A 677 13.60 20.72 4.42
N VAL A 678 13.60 20.99 3.10
CA VAL A 678 12.38 21.33 2.35
C VAL A 678 11.46 20.11 2.26
N LYS A 679 10.16 20.29 2.58
CA LYS A 679 9.10 19.31 2.28
C LYS A 679 8.36 19.74 1.02
N GLU A 680 8.65 19.09 -0.09
CA GLU A 680 7.80 19.17 -1.29
C GLU A 680 6.39 18.66 -0.93
N ARG A 681 5.36 19.52 -1.13
CA ARG A 681 3.97 19.06 -1.14
C ARG A 681 3.75 18.31 -2.45
N SER A 682 3.64 17.00 -2.39
CA SER A 682 3.23 16.20 -3.55
C SER A 682 1.76 16.50 -3.87
N PRO A 683 1.39 16.81 -5.13
CA PRO A 683 -0.01 17.02 -5.53
C PRO A 683 -0.79 15.71 -5.67
N VAL A 684 -0.24 14.59 -5.19
CA VAL A 684 -0.93 13.30 -5.10
C VAL A 684 -2.03 13.39 -4.03
N LEU A 685 -3.23 12.96 -4.39
CA LEU A 685 -4.38 12.87 -3.49
C LEU A 685 -4.06 12.04 -2.22
N ASP A 686 -4.14 12.67 -1.04
CA ASP A 686 -4.42 11.92 0.19
C ASP A 686 -5.93 11.78 0.34
N MET A 687 -6.41 10.54 0.32
CA MET A 687 -7.78 10.16 0.65
C MET A 687 -8.23 10.71 2.02
N GLY A 688 -7.29 10.95 2.94
CA GLY A 688 -7.55 11.60 4.22
C GLY A 688 -8.07 13.04 4.07
N ASN A 689 -7.49 13.83 3.18
CA ASN A 689 -7.88 15.22 2.96
C ASN A 689 -9.27 15.30 2.29
N LEU A 690 -9.51 14.44 1.28
CA LEU A 690 -10.82 14.38 0.61
C LEU A 690 -11.95 13.99 1.57
N VAL A 691 -11.72 13.00 2.44
CA VAL A 691 -12.68 12.63 3.49
C VAL A 691 -12.85 13.74 4.53
N HIS A 692 -11.77 14.43 4.91
CA HIS A 692 -11.80 15.54 5.86
C HIS A 692 -12.67 16.69 5.33
N VAL A 693 -12.39 17.16 4.11
CA VAL A 693 -13.18 18.21 3.43
C VAL A 693 -14.63 17.77 3.28
N LEU A 694 -14.92 16.56 2.76
CA LEU A 694 -16.30 16.09 2.63
C LEU A 694 -17.06 15.99 3.97
N ALA A 695 -16.40 15.61 5.07
CA ALA A 695 -17.04 15.46 6.38
C ALA A 695 -17.26 16.78 7.11
N LEU A 696 -16.41 17.79 6.85
CA LEU A 696 -16.37 19.04 7.61
C LEU A 696 -16.82 20.24 6.77
N GLN A 697 -16.30 20.41 5.55
CA GLN A 697 -16.55 21.53 4.63
C GLN A 697 -16.87 21.04 3.21
N PRO A 698 -17.95 20.25 2.97
CA PRO A 698 -18.26 19.72 1.65
C PRO A 698 -18.43 20.79 0.57
N GLU A 699 -18.76 22.02 0.95
CA GLU A 699 -18.79 23.21 0.10
C GLU A 699 -17.45 23.54 -0.58
N ASN A 700 -16.31 23.20 0.04
CA ASN A 700 -14.97 23.47 -0.52
C ASN A 700 -14.52 22.42 -1.56
N LEU A 701 -15.31 21.36 -1.81
CA LEU A 701 -14.93 20.24 -2.67
C LEU A 701 -14.52 20.70 -4.08
N GLU A 702 -15.32 21.56 -4.71
CA GLU A 702 -15.07 22.05 -6.08
C GLU A 702 -13.94 23.11 -6.15
N ALA A 703 -13.56 23.69 -5.01
CA ALA A 703 -12.45 24.63 -4.91
C ALA A 703 -11.09 23.92 -4.77
N GLU A 704 -11.01 22.87 -3.94
CA GLU A 704 -9.76 22.13 -3.68
C GLU A 704 -9.52 20.96 -4.65
N PHE A 705 -10.58 20.31 -5.14
CA PHE A 705 -10.49 19.07 -5.90
C PHE A 705 -11.10 19.18 -7.31
N SER A 706 -10.48 18.49 -8.27
CA SER A 706 -10.98 18.33 -9.63
C SER A 706 -11.47 16.90 -9.82
N VAL A 707 -12.79 16.73 -9.89
CA VAL A 707 -13.47 15.42 -9.95
C VAL A 707 -13.53 14.93 -11.40
N GLU A 708 -13.22 13.65 -11.61
CA GLU A 708 -13.28 12.97 -12.91
C GLU A 708 -14.67 13.12 -13.56
N PRO A 709 -14.77 13.66 -14.78
CA PRO A 709 -16.04 14.07 -15.39
C PRO A 709 -16.96 12.90 -15.75
N GLU A 710 -18.26 13.19 -15.95
CA GLU A 710 -19.19 12.21 -16.52
C GLU A 710 -18.88 12.05 -18.02
N ILE A 711 -18.78 10.81 -18.50
CA ILE A 711 -18.75 10.52 -19.94
C ILE A 711 -20.22 10.56 -20.42
N PRO A 712 -20.62 11.51 -21.28
CA PRO A 712 -22.03 11.64 -21.67
C PRO A 712 -22.55 10.42 -22.43
N GLU A 713 -23.85 10.13 -22.29
CA GLU A 713 -24.51 9.08 -23.08
C GLU A 713 -24.43 9.43 -24.58
N GLY A 714 -23.75 8.57 -25.35
CA GLY A 714 -23.43 8.80 -26.77
C GLY A 714 -22.02 9.34 -27.05
N ALA A 715 -21.18 9.58 -26.05
CA ALA A 715 -19.77 9.91 -26.25
C ALA A 715 -18.93 8.71 -26.73
N PHE A 716 -17.95 8.98 -27.60
CA PHE A 716 -17.09 7.95 -28.18
C PHE A 716 -16.02 7.48 -27.17
N THR A 717 -16.16 6.25 -26.70
CA THR A 717 -15.24 5.60 -25.74
C THR A 717 -14.23 4.68 -26.42
N THR A 718 -14.65 3.94 -27.45
CA THR A 718 -13.85 2.85 -28.04
C THR A 718 -13.65 2.97 -29.54
N THR A 719 -12.57 2.36 -30.03
CA THR A 719 -12.30 2.20 -31.46
C THR A 719 -13.30 1.27 -32.18
N ALA A 720 -14.22 0.62 -31.45
CA ALA A 720 -15.41 -0.03 -32.03
C ALA A 720 -16.48 1.04 -32.33
N THR A 721 -16.92 1.79 -31.32
CA THR A 721 -17.93 2.86 -31.48
C THR A 721 -17.54 3.92 -32.53
N LEU A 722 -16.25 4.26 -32.65
CA LEU A 722 -15.75 5.13 -33.72
C LEU A 722 -15.95 4.53 -35.12
N ARG A 723 -15.70 3.23 -35.29
CA ARG A 723 -15.88 2.55 -36.59
C ARG A 723 -17.34 2.36 -36.91
N GLU A 724 -18.16 1.94 -35.95
CA GLU A 724 -19.61 1.76 -36.13
C GLU A 724 -20.28 3.05 -36.62
N PHE A 725 -19.88 4.21 -36.09
CA PHE A 725 -20.34 5.51 -36.60
C PHE A 725 -19.84 5.81 -38.02
N ILE A 726 -18.57 5.54 -38.33
CA ILE A 726 -18.01 5.76 -39.67
C ILE A 726 -18.65 4.81 -40.70
N ASP A 727 -18.89 3.54 -40.35
CA ASP A 727 -19.55 2.56 -41.20
C ASP A 727 -21.04 2.89 -41.40
N ALA A 728 -21.75 3.34 -40.35
CA ALA A 728 -23.11 3.84 -40.47
C ALA A 728 -23.20 5.11 -41.35
N HIS A 729 -22.24 6.03 -41.21
CA HIS A 729 -22.12 7.19 -42.09
C HIS A 729 -21.84 6.76 -43.54
N ASN A 730 -20.86 5.88 -43.77
CA ASN A 730 -20.53 5.34 -45.07
C ASN A 730 -21.71 4.62 -45.73
N ALA A 731 -22.51 3.86 -44.97
CA ALA A 731 -23.72 3.20 -45.44
C ALA A 731 -24.87 4.18 -45.76
N SER A 732 -24.83 5.40 -45.22
CA SER A 732 -25.77 6.48 -45.57
C SER A 732 -25.38 7.26 -46.84
N LEU A 733 -24.15 7.09 -47.33
CA LEU A 733 -23.69 7.76 -48.56
C LEU A 733 -24.32 7.11 -49.81
N PRO A 734 -24.66 7.90 -50.85
CA PRO A 734 -25.15 7.35 -52.11
C PRO A 734 -24.09 6.43 -52.75
N ALA A 735 -24.47 5.19 -53.06
CA ALA A 735 -23.57 4.23 -53.69
C ALA A 735 -22.94 4.79 -54.98
N LEU A 736 -21.61 4.76 -55.04
CA LEU A 736 -20.84 5.00 -56.26
C LEU A 736 -21.07 3.86 -57.26
N LEU A 737 -21.02 4.12 -58.57
CA LEU A 737 -21.05 3.03 -59.56
C LEU A 737 -19.87 2.05 -59.33
N SER A 738 -20.07 0.76 -59.52
CA SER A 738 -18.94 -0.18 -59.54
C SER A 738 -18.11 -0.04 -60.83
N ALA A 739 -16.90 -0.59 -60.82
CA ALA A 739 -16.09 -0.67 -62.05
C ALA A 739 -16.79 -1.51 -63.13
N ASP A 740 -17.55 -2.53 -62.74
CA ASP A 740 -18.30 -3.40 -63.66
C ASP A 740 -19.55 -2.71 -64.22
N ASP A 741 -20.24 -1.85 -63.45
CA ASP A 741 -21.37 -1.03 -63.95
C ASP A 741 -20.88 -0.03 -65.01
N ILE A 742 -19.75 0.65 -64.75
CA ILE A 742 -19.15 1.57 -65.72
C ILE A 742 -18.70 0.79 -66.95
N LYS A 743 -18.05 -0.36 -66.76
CA LYS A 743 -17.63 -1.24 -67.86
C LYS A 743 -18.82 -1.70 -68.71
N ALA A 744 -19.96 -2.03 -68.10
CA ALA A 744 -21.19 -2.38 -68.80
C ALA A 744 -21.73 -1.20 -69.63
N LEU A 745 -21.74 0.02 -69.09
CA LEU A 745 -22.15 1.22 -69.84
C LEU A 745 -21.21 1.53 -71.03
N LEU A 746 -19.89 1.31 -70.86
CA LEU A 746 -18.90 1.46 -71.93
C LEU A 746 -19.03 0.35 -72.99
N GLU A 747 -19.38 -0.88 -72.60
CA GLU A 747 -19.64 -2.01 -73.50
C GLU A 747 -20.97 -1.85 -74.25
N GLU A 748 -22.02 -1.33 -73.60
CA GLU A 748 -23.29 -0.96 -74.23
C GLU A 748 -23.09 0.15 -75.27
N TYR A 749 -22.38 1.23 -74.92
CA TYR A 749 -22.03 2.28 -75.89
C TYR A 749 -21.23 1.71 -77.06
N ASN A 750 -20.19 0.92 -76.80
CA ASN A 750 -19.40 0.27 -77.86
C ASN A 750 -20.24 -0.66 -78.75
N ALA A 751 -21.30 -1.28 -78.23
CA ALA A 751 -22.25 -2.08 -79.01
C ALA A 751 -23.21 -1.24 -79.88
N THR A 752 -23.37 0.06 -79.61
CA THR A 752 -24.10 1.00 -80.49
C THR A 752 -23.25 1.54 -81.64
N LEU A 753 -21.92 1.38 -81.60
CA LEU A 753 -21.03 1.86 -82.66
C LEU A 753 -21.11 0.97 -83.92
N PRO A 754 -20.99 1.53 -85.14
CA PRO A 754 -20.96 0.74 -86.36
C PRO A 754 -19.81 -0.27 -86.36
N SER A 755 -20.12 -1.54 -86.60
CA SER A 755 -19.14 -2.62 -86.65
C SER A 755 -18.10 -2.39 -87.75
N GLN A 756 -16.81 -2.43 -87.41
CA GLN A 756 -15.73 -2.33 -88.38
C GLN A 756 -15.78 -3.46 -89.40
N MET A 757 -15.58 -3.13 -90.68
CA MET A 757 -15.66 -4.08 -91.78
C MET A 757 -14.48 -5.07 -91.74
N PRO A 758 -14.71 -6.40 -91.82
CA PRO A 758 -13.68 -7.38 -91.55
C PRO A 758 -12.60 -7.44 -92.64
N LEU A 759 -11.34 -7.53 -92.22
CA LEU A 759 -10.18 -7.67 -93.10
C LEU A 759 -9.96 -9.14 -93.52
N GLY A 760 -10.98 -9.74 -94.14
CA GLY A 760 -11.18 -11.18 -94.41
C GLY A 760 -9.93 -12.01 -94.73
N ALA A 761 -9.85 -13.24 -94.25
CA ALA A 761 -8.64 -14.06 -94.33
C ALA A 761 -8.26 -14.41 -95.79
N SER A 762 -9.25 -14.73 -96.62
CA SER A 762 -9.09 -14.95 -98.06
C SER A 762 -9.29 -13.68 -98.91
N VAL A 763 -8.96 -13.77 -100.20
CA VAL A 763 -9.24 -12.71 -101.19
C VAL A 763 -10.75 -12.49 -101.33
N ASP A 764 -11.53 -13.56 -101.31
CA ASP A 764 -12.97 -13.54 -101.58
C ASP A 764 -13.76 -13.00 -100.38
N GLU A 765 -13.37 -13.36 -99.15
CA GLU A 765 -13.89 -12.71 -97.92
C GLU A 765 -13.57 -11.22 -97.88
N THR A 766 -12.36 -10.83 -98.32
CA THR A 766 -11.97 -9.42 -98.42
C THR A 766 -12.83 -8.70 -99.46
N TYR A 767 -13.14 -9.34 -100.60
CA TYR A 767 -13.97 -8.78 -101.65
C TYR A 767 -15.43 -8.60 -101.20
N ALA A 768 -16.03 -9.59 -100.53
CA ALA A 768 -17.37 -9.46 -99.95
C ALA A 768 -17.46 -8.34 -98.89
N SER A 769 -16.37 -8.08 -98.17
CA SER A 769 -16.26 -6.98 -97.19
C SER A 769 -15.98 -5.62 -97.85
N TYR A 770 -15.58 -5.61 -99.12
CA TYR A 770 -15.29 -4.43 -99.93
C TYR A 770 -16.52 -3.94 -100.72
N GLU A 771 -17.34 -4.85 -101.26
CA GLU A 771 -18.62 -4.50 -101.92
C GLU A 771 -19.65 -3.89 -100.96
N GLN A 772 -19.49 -4.12 -99.65
CA GLN A 772 -20.35 -3.56 -98.59
C GLN A 772 -19.89 -2.18 -98.09
N LEU A 773 -18.78 -1.63 -98.62
CA LEU A 773 -18.37 -0.25 -98.34
C LEU A 773 -19.26 0.75 -99.10
N PRO A 774 -19.45 1.99 -98.60
CA PRO A 774 -20.04 3.07 -99.39
C PRO A 774 -19.25 3.31 -100.69
N GLU A 775 -19.93 3.71 -101.77
CA GLU A 775 -19.33 3.88 -103.12
C GLU A 775 -18.09 4.80 -103.11
N GLU A 776 -18.10 5.83 -102.26
CA GLU A 776 -17.00 6.78 -102.04
C GLU A 776 -15.69 6.15 -101.47
N PHE A 777 -15.74 4.91 -100.97
CA PHE A 777 -14.57 4.12 -100.57
C PHE A 777 -14.27 2.94 -101.51
N GLN A 778 -15.14 2.64 -102.49
CA GLN A 778 -14.93 1.58 -103.48
C GLN A 778 -14.00 2.00 -104.64
N ARG A 779 -12.81 2.51 -104.33
CA ARG A 779 -11.92 3.22 -105.27
C ARG A 779 -10.99 2.35 -106.15
N ILE A 780 -11.35 1.10 -106.44
CA ILE A 780 -10.59 0.22 -107.34
C ILE A 780 -11.19 0.27 -108.75
N GLU A 781 -10.40 0.67 -109.76
CA GLU A 781 -10.88 0.82 -111.14
C GLU A 781 -11.33 -0.52 -111.78
N ASN A 782 -12.57 -0.52 -112.27
CA ASN A 782 -13.19 -1.63 -112.99
C ASN A 782 -12.37 -2.06 -114.22
N GLY A 783 -11.79 -3.26 -114.14
CA GLY A 783 -10.89 -3.83 -115.16
C GLY A 783 -9.51 -4.21 -114.61
N THR A 784 -9.13 -3.65 -113.45
CA THR A 784 -7.92 -4.05 -112.71
C THR A 784 -8.20 -5.26 -111.82
N LYS A 785 -7.23 -6.15 -111.60
CA LYS A 785 -7.41 -7.26 -110.64
C LYS A 785 -7.51 -6.71 -109.22
N HIS A 786 -8.66 -6.92 -108.57
CA HIS A 786 -8.85 -6.64 -107.15
C HIS A 786 -7.89 -7.48 -106.31
N THR A 787 -6.79 -6.89 -105.85
CA THR A 787 -5.85 -7.57 -104.95
C THR A 787 -6.31 -7.40 -103.51
N ALA A 788 -6.11 -8.43 -102.68
CA ALA A 788 -6.44 -8.34 -101.25
C ALA A 788 -5.74 -7.16 -100.56
N THR A 789 -4.54 -6.78 -100.99
CA THR A 789 -3.83 -5.60 -100.47
C THR A 789 -4.57 -4.30 -100.76
N ALA A 790 -5.07 -4.10 -101.99
CA ALA A 790 -5.82 -2.90 -102.37
C ALA A 790 -7.18 -2.83 -101.66
N MET A 791 -7.92 -3.95 -101.63
CA MET A 791 -9.21 -4.00 -100.93
C MET A 791 -9.06 -3.78 -99.42
N LYS A 792 -8.04 -4.38 -98.78
CA LYS A 792 -7.73 -4.12 -97.36
C LYS A 792 -7.21 -2.71 -97.10
N ALA A 793 -6.73 -1.97 -98.11
CA ALA A 793 -6.42 -0.54 -97.96
C ALA A 793 -7.73 0.28 -97.90
N CYS A 794 -8.67 0.07 -98.83
CA CYS A 794 -9.97 0.73 -98.83
C CYS A 794 -10.81 0.43 -97.58
N ILE A 795 -10.84 -0.85 -97.15
CA ILE A 795 -11.51 -1.26 -95.90
C ILE A 795 -10.86 -0.58 -94.68
N LYS A 796 -9.53 -0.43 -94.65
CA LYS A 796 -8.82 0.29 -93.58
C LYS A 796 -9.11 1.79 -93.60
N GLU A 797 -9.23 2.41 -94.77
CA GLU A 797 -9.58 3.82 -94.89
C GLU A 797 -11.00 4.08 -94.34
N TYR A 798 -11.98 3.25 -94.74
CA TYR A 798 -13.33 3.31 -94.20
C TYR A 798 -13.37 3.06 -92.68
N ASN A 799 -12.74 1.99 -92.19
CA ASN A 799 -12.68 1.67 -90.76
C ASN A 799 -11.97 2.75 -89.93
N ALA A 800 -11.14 3.61 -90.55
CA ALA A 800 -10.51 4.76 -89.90
C ALA A 800 -11.40 6.02 -89.86
N THR A 801 -12.54 6.02 -90.56
CA THR A 801 -13.58 7.07 -90.46
C THR A 801 -14.68 6.73 -89.47
N LEU A 802 -14.79 5.46 -89.04
CA LEU A 802 -15.70 5.05 -87.98
C LEU A 802 -15.20 5.50 -86.60
N PRO A 803 -16.09 5.83 -85.64
CA PRO A 803 -15.69 6.12 -84.26
C PRO A 803 -14.93 4.94 -83.66
N ALA A 804 -13.80 5.22 -83.01
CA ALA A 804 -13.04 4.20 -82.30
C ALA A 804 -13.79 3.79 -81.01
N PRO A 805 -13.87 2.48 -80.69
CA PRO A 805 -14.46 2.03 -79.43
C PRO A 805 -13.62 2.49 -78.24
N VAL A 806 -14.31 2.89 -77.17
CA VAL A 806 -13.67 3.29 -75.90
C VAL A 806 -13.09 2.09 -75.16
N LYS A 807 -12.09 2.32 -74.31
CA LYS A 807 -11.44 1.25 -73.55
C LYS A 807 -12.33 0.76 -72.40
N THR A 808 -12.61 -0.54 -72.37
CA THR A 808 -13.41 -1.21 -71.33
C THR A 808 -12.54 -1.91 -70.28
N SER A 809 -11.27 -1.50 -70.15
CA SER A 809 -10.30 -2.07 -69.21
C SER A 809 -9.41 -0.99 -68.57
N GLY A 810 -9.27 -1.05 -67.25
CA GLY A 810 -8.55 -0.07 -66.43
C GLY A 810 -8.95 -0.15 -64.95
N SER A 811 -8.51 0.82 -64.15
CA SER A 811 -9.10 1.10 -62.83
C SER A 811 -10.48 1.78 -62.99
N ARG A 812 -11.29 1.87 -61.92
CA ARG A 812 -12.54 2.65 -61.92
C ARG A 812 -12.32 4.06 -62.48
N ASP A 813 -11.25 4.73 -62.06
CA ASP A 813 -10.97 6.12 -62.47
C ASP A 813 -10.64 6.21 -63.97
N ALA A 814 -9.85 5.28 -64.51
CA ALA A 814 -9.57 5.19 -65.94
C ALA A 814 -10.84 4.85 -66.76
N LEU A 815 -11.78 4.08 -66.20
CA LEU A 815 -13.07 3.81 -66.82
C LEU A 815 -14.00 5.05 -66.74
N LEU A 816 -13.97 5.83 -65.66
CA LEU A 816 -14.66 7.13 -65.56
C LEU A 816 -14.12 8.15 -66.57
N GLU A 817 -12.81 8.20 -66.81
CA GLU A 817 -12.21 9.03 -67.87
C GLU A 817 -12.74 8.65 -69.26
N GLN A 818 -12.96 7.35 -69.53
CA GLN A 818 -13.60 6.92 -70.79
C GLN A 818 -15.10 7.25 -70.82
N LEU A 819 -15.80 7.12 -69.68
CA LEU A 819 -17.23 7.44 -69.56
C LEU A 819 -17.50 8.94 -69.76
N ALA A 820 -16.58 9.81 -69.34
CA ALA A 820 -16.68 11.26 -69.50
C ALA A 820 -16.70 11.72 -70.98
N ILE A 821 -16.16 10.90 -71.89
CA ILE A 821 -16.19 11.14 -73.34
C ILE A 821 -17.61 10.90 -73.92
N ILE A 822 -18.40 10.05 -73.28
CA ILE A 822 -19.70 9.56 -73.75
C ILE A 822 -20.86 10.23 -73.03
N ASN A 823 -20.77 10.32 -71.69
CA ASN A 823 -21.81 10.86 -70.82
C ASN A 823 -21.16 11.70 -69.70
N PRO A 824 -20.75 12.95 -70.00
CA PRO A 824 -20.13 13.83 -69.02
C PRO A 824 -21.08 14.18 -67.86
N ASP A 825 -22.39 14.23 -68.09
CA ASP A 825 -23.38 14.56 -67.05
C ASP A 825 -23.47 13.47 -65.97
N LEU A 826 -23.35 12.19 -66.35
CA LEU A 826 -23.32 11.07 -65.41
C LEU A 826 -22.01 11.05 -64.60
N VAL A 827 -20.87 11.39 -65.23
CA VAL A 827 -19.60 11.53 -64.51
C VAL A 827 -19.61 12.74 -63.57
N ALA A 828 -20.25 13.84 -63.95
CA ALA A 828 -20.46 14.99 -63.06
C ALA A 828 -21.36 14.66 -61.86
N GLN A 829 -22.37 13.79 -62.04
CA GLN A 829 -23.20 13.28 -60.93
C GLN A 829 -22.44 12.34 -60.01
N GLU A 830 -21.59 11.44 -60.53
CA GLU A 830 -20.68 10.63 -59.71
C GLU A 830 -19.66 11.48 -58.95
N ALA A 831 -19.10 12.51 -59.58
CA ALA A 831 -18.13 13.42 -58.96
C ALA A 831 -18.72 14.32 -57.85
N GLN A 832 -20.06 14.42 -57.76
CA GLN A 832 -20.75 15.11 -56.66
C GLN A 832 -21.04 14.20 -55.45
N LYS A 833 -20.86 12.88 -55.57
CA LYS A 833 -21.03 11.95 -54.43
C LYS A 833 -19.79 12.00 -53.53
N SER A 834 -20.02 12.16 -52.22
CA SER A 834 -18.94 12.11 -51.23
C SER A 834 -18.27 10.74 -51.18
N SER A 835 -16.94 10.72 -51.11
CA SER A 835 -16.16 9.50 -50.94
C SER A 835 -16.32 8.91 -49.53
N PRO A 836 -16.48 7.58 -49.37
CA PRO A 836 -16.46 6.94 -48.05
C PRO A 836 -15.22 7.26 -47.22
N LEU A 837 -15.42 7.44 -45.92
CA LEU A 837 -14.37 7.65 -44.93
C LEU A 837 -13.67 6.34 -44.56
N LYS A 838 -12.41 6.44 -44.14
CA LYS A 838 -11.58 5.27 -43.80
C LYS A 838 -11.91 4.75 -42.40
N VAL A 839 -12.33 3.48 -42.31
CA VAL A 839 -12.43 2.72 -41.05
C VAL A 839 -11.12 2.04 -40.61
N SER A 840 -10.05 2.18 -41.40
CA SER A 840 -8.70 1.74 -41.08
C SER A 840 -7.76 2.93 -40.84
N GLY A 841 -7.01 2.86 -39.74
CA GLY A 841 -6.16 3.93 -39.23
C GLY A 841 -5.83 3.74 -37.75
N THR A 842 -5.11 4.68 -37.16
CA THR A 842 -4.94 4.82 -35.70
C THR A 842 -6.23 5.33 -35.05
N LYS A 843 -6.31 5.34 -33.70
CA LYS A 843 -7.46 5.93 -32.99
C LYS A 843 -7.60 7.44 -33.31
N ALA A 844 -6.48 8.16 -33.46
CA ALA A 844 -6.48 9.58 -33.82
C ALA A 844 -7.04 9.83 -35.24
N ASP A 845 -6.65 9.02 -36.23
CA ASP A 845 -7.18 9.13 -37.60
C ASP A 845 -8.72 8.93 -37.62
N LEU A 846 -9.22 7.98 -36.82
CA LEU A 846 -10.64 7.69 -36.70
C LEU A 846 -11.40 8.80 -35.95
N ILE A 847 -10.82 9.37 -34.88
CA ILE A 847 -11.37 10.56 -34.19
C ILE A 847 -11.45 11.74 -35.17
N GLN A 848 -10.41 11.98 -35.97
CA GLN A 848 -10.42 13.05 -36.98
C GLN A 848 -11.48 12.81 -38.08
N ALA A 849 -11.67 11.56 -38.51
CA ALA A 849 -12.73 11.19 -39.43
C ALA A 849 -14.13 11.46 -38.84
N VAL A 850 -14.39 11.06 -37.59
CA VAL A 850 -15.67 11.37 -36.90
C VAL A 850 -15.86 12.88 -36.76
N LYS A 851 -14.83 13.63 -36.32
CA LYS A 851 -14.89 15.11 -36.18
C LYS A 851 -15.18 15.83 -37.49
N SER A 852 -14.78 15.27 -38.65
CA SER A 852 -15.09 15.85 -39.96
C SER A 852 -16.56 15.73 -40.37
N VAL A 853 -17.29 14.77 -39.79
CA VAL A 853 -18.74 14.56 -40.01
C VAL A 853 -19.57 15.23 -38.92
N ASN A 854 -19.15 15.08 -37.66
CA ASN A 854 -19.79 15.63 -36.49
C ASN A 854 -18.76 16.41 -35.63
N PRO A 855 -18.59 17.72 -35.85
CA PRO A 855 -17.72 18.56 -35.03
C PRO A 855 -18.13 18.67 -33.56
N ALA A 856 -19.38 18.32 -33.22
CA ALA A 856 -19.92 18.31 -31.86
C ALA A 856 -19.84 16.90 -31.21
N ALA A 857 -19.13 15.95 -31.82
CA ALA A 857 -18.86 14.65 -31.22
C ALA A 857 -18.00 14.81 -29.95
N VAL A 858 -18.45 14.17 -28.85
CA VAL A 858 -17.71 14.12 -27.58
C VAL A 858 -16.89 12.83 -27.54
N PHE A 859 -15.62 12.93 -27.13
CA PHE A 859 -14.68 11.80 -27.04
C PHE A 859 -14.24 11.63 -25.59
N ALA A 860 -14.38 10.43 -25.04
CA ALA A 860 -14.09 10.17 -23.62
C ALA A 860 -12.59 10.39 -23.30
N ASP A 861 -11.70 9.99 -24.20
CA ASP A 861 -10.26 10.24 -24.09
C ASP A 861 -9.96 11.73 -23.89
N GLU A 862 -10.57 12.60 -24.71
CA GLU A 862 -10.29 14.04 -24.72
C GLU A 862 -10.84 14.75 -23.47
N LEU A 863 -12.00 14.34 -22.96
CA LEU A 863 -12.52 14.81 -21.66
C LEU A 863 -11.59 14.42 -20.51
N LEU A 864 -11.12 13.17 -20.52
CA LEU A 864 -10.26 12.64 -19.47
C LEU A 864 -8.82 13.16 -19.56
N ASP A 865 -8.33 13.51 -20.76
CA ASP A 865 -7.05 14.18 -20.96
C ASP A 865 -7.10 15.64 -20.52
N ALA A 866 -8.16 16.40 -20.88
CA ALA A 866 -8.36 17.76 -20.38
C ALA A 866 -8.45 17.81 -18.83
N TRP A 867 -9.11 16.82 -18.22
CA TRP A 867 -9.13 16.65 -16.76
C TRP A 867 -7.72 16.34 -16.19
N ARG A 868 -6.93 15.49 -16.86
CA ARG A 868 -5.53 15.19 -16.49
C ARG A 868 -4.57 16.38 -16.65
N GLU A 869 -4.82 17.27 -17.62
CA GLU A 869 -4.00 18.47 -17.85
C GLU A 869 -4.08 19.46 -16.68
N ASN A 870 -5.17 19.43 -15.90
CA ASN A 870 -5.30 20.08 -14.59
C ASN A 870 -4.86 21.56 -14.57
N THR A 871 -5.39 22.36 -15.50
CA THR A 871 -5.03 23.77 -15.71
C THR A 871 -5.23 24.66 -14.48
N GLU A 872 -6.08 24.24 -13.53
CA GLU A 872 -6.37 24.95 -12.27
C GLU A 872 -5.46 24.52 -11.10
N GLY A 873 -4.63 23.48 -11.27
CA GLY A 873 -3.71 22.99 -10.23
C GLY A 873 -4.37 22.25 -9.06
N LYS A 874 -5.69 22.01 -9.11
CA LYS A 874 -6.48 21.32 -8.06
C LYS A 874 -6.04 19.86 -7.87
N VAL A 875 -6.44 19.25 -6.75
CA VAL A 875 -6.13 17.83 -6.50
C VAL A 875 -7.06 16.93 -7.32
N LEU A 876 -6.51 16.09 -8.21
CA LEU A 876 -7.30 15.19 -9.05
C LEU A 876 -7.93 14.05 -8.24
N VAL A 877 -9.24 13.83 -8.42
CA VAL A 877 -10.03 12.78 -7.74
C VAL A 877 -10.80 11.93 -8.75
N THR A 878 -10.58 10.61 -8.75
CA THR A 878 -11.34 9.69 -9.61
C THR A 878 -12.76 9.43 -9.11
N ARG A 879 -13.62 8.95 -10.02
CA ARG A 879 -14.97 8.40 -9.76
C ARG A 879 -15.01 7.47 -8.55
N GLN A 880 -14.08 6.51 -8.51
CA GLN A 880 -13.98 5.53 -7.42
C GLN A 880 -13.53 6.17 -6.12
N GLN A 881 -12.56 7.08 -6.16
CA GLN A 881 -12.05 7.77 -4.96
C GLN A 881 -13.14 8.64 -4.32
N LEU A 882 -13.89 9.40 -5.11
CA LEU A 882 -15.03 10.18 -4.60
C LEU A 882 -16.13 9.26 -4.05
N SER A 883 -16.47 8.18 -4.75
CA SER A 883 -17.46 7.19 -4.28
C SER A 883 -17.06 6.59 -2.91
N THR A 884 -15.81 6.16 -2.74
CA THR A 884 -15.29 5.68 -1.45
C THR A 884 -15.33 6.76 -0.38
N ALA A 885 -14.96 8.01 -0.70
CA ALA A 885 -14.97 9.10 0.27
C ALA A 885 -16.39 9.51 0.69
N LEU A 886 -17.37 9.47 -0.22
CA LEU A 886 -18.80 9.66 0.08
C LEU A 886 -19.37 8.51 0.93
N ASN A 887 -18.95 7.26 0.71
CA ASN A 887 -19.31 6.15 1.59
C ASN A 887 -18.74 6.30 3.01
N ILE A 888 -17.54 6.87 3.14
CA ILE A 888 -16.92 7.22 4.43
C ILE A 888 -17.65 8.40 5.11
N GLN A 889 -17.96 9.46 4.37
CA GLN A 889 -18.75 10.60 4.83
C GLN A 889 -20.13 10.13 5.34
N LYS A 890 -20.80 9.26 4.59
CA LYS A 890 -22.06 8.64 4.99
C LYS A 890 -21.92 7.86 6.31
N ALA A 891 -20.90 7.02 6.46
CA ALA A 891 -20.67 6.27 7.68
C ALA A 891 -20.39 7.17 8.91
N LEU A 892 -19.70 8.30 8.72
CA LEU A 892 -19.50 9.33 9.74
C LEU A 892 -20.82 9.99 10.17
N LEU A 893 -21.68 10.34 9.22
CA LEU A 893 -22.97 11.00 9.46
C LEU A 893 -24.03 10.06 10.04
N GLU A 894 -24.06 8.79 9.63
CA GLU A 894 -24.97 7.76 10.17
C GLU A 894 -24.55 7.30 11.58
N HIS A 895 -23.29 7.49 11.99
CA HIS A 895 -22.81 7.05 13.29
C HIS A 895 -23.43 7.89 14.46
N PRO A 896 -24.12 7.28 15.45
CA PRO A 896 -25.04 7.96 16.40
C PRO A 896 -24.50 9.11 17.28
N THR A 897 -23.18 9.30 17.34
CA THR A 897 -22.52 10.39 18.08
C THR A 897 -21.71 11.29 17.14
N ALA A 898 -20.80 10.72 16.32
CA ALA A 898 -20.01 11.46 15.34
C ALA A 898 -20.88 12.31 14.39
N GLY A 899 -21.97 11.74 13.86
CA GLY A 899 -22.90 12.49 13.02
C GLY A 899 -23.52 13.69 13.75
N LYS A 900 -23.78 13.60 15.06
CA LYS A 900 -24.29 14.72 15.87
C LYS A 900 -23.24 15.80 16.15
N LEU A 901 -21.96 15.43 16.26
CA LEU A 901 -20.86 16.39 16.37
C LEU A 901 -20.69 17.12 15.03
N LEU A 902 -20.60 16.36 13.93
CA LEU A 902 -20.36 16.86 12.58
C LEU A 902 -21.53 17.69 12.01
N THR A 903 -22.75 17.51 12.49
CA THR A 903 -23.96 18.26 12.05
C THR A 903 -24.51 19.23 13.10
N HIS A 904 -23.78 19.50 14.19
CA HIS A 904 -24.30 20.37 15.25
C HIS A 904 -24.47 21.82 14.77
N PRO A 905 -25.57 22.53 15.10
CA PRO A 905 -25.77 23.92 14.67
C PRO A 905 -24.76 24.93 15.22
N SER A 906 -24.12 24.65 16.37
CA SER A 906 -23.03 25.47 16.93
C SER A 906 -21.64 24.93 16.59
N ARG A 907 -21.49 24.11 15.54
CA ARG A 907 -20.18 23.69 15.06
C ARG A 907 -19.44 24.87 14.41
N ALA A 908 -18.19 25.05 14.78
CA ALA A 908 -17.23 25.80 13.98
C ALA A 908 -16.11 24.85 13.55
N VAL A 909 -15.51 25.11 12.39
CA VAL A 909 -14.64 24.17 11.67
C VAL A 909 -13.36 24.91 11.25
N GLU A 910 -12.21 24.24 11.34
CA GLU A 910 -10.89 24.82 10.98
C GLU A 910 -10.55 26.15 11.69
N VAL A 911 -11.14 26.40 12.86
CA VAL A 911 -10.96 27.64 13.63
C VAL A 911 -9.53 27.77 14.12
N SER A 912 -8.87 28.87 13.76
CA SER A 912 -7.45 29.09 14.06
C SER A 912 -7.30 29.89 15.34
N TYR A 913 -6.44 29.41 16.24
CA TYR A 913 -6.09 30.08 17.48
C TYR A 913 -4.61 30.40 17.47
N PHE A 914 -4.28 31.63 17.83
CA PHE A 914 -2.93 32.09 18.10
C PHE A 914 -2.82 32.43 19.58
N GLY A 915 -1.68 32.16 20.19
CA GLY A 915 -1.46 32.31 21.62
C GLY A 915 0.00 32.47 21.97
N ILE A 916 0.27 32.58 23.28
CA ILE A 916 1.62 32.60 23.84
C ILE A 916 1.68 31.50 24.89
N ASP A 917 2.74 30.69 24.85
CA ASP A 917 3.03 29.70 25.88
C ASP A 917 3.49 30.39 27.17
N GLU A 918 2.73 30.26 28.26
CA GLU A 918 2.99 31.00 29.51
C GLU A 918 4.32 30.63 30.20
N GLU A 919 4.89 29.45 29.93
CA GLU A 919 6.15 28.98 30.54
C GLU A 919 7.39 29.50 29.80
N THR A 920 7.31 29.63 28.46
CA THR A 920 8.46 30.00 27.61
C THR A 920 8.35 31.38 26.96
N GLY A 921 7.16 31.98 26.93
CA GLY A 921 6.90 33.22 26.19
C GLY A 921 6.90 33.05 24.66
N LEU A 922 7.02 31.82 24.15
CA LEU A 922 7.00 31.55 22.71
C LEU A 922 5.58 31.63 22.15
N GLU A 923 5.43 32.21 20.97
CA GLU A 923 4.17 32.22 20.23
C GLU A 923 3.80 30.81 19.78
N VAL A 924 2.51 30.47 19.88
CA VAL A 924 1.94 29.17 19.49
C VAL A 924 0.70 29.35 18.63
N ARG A 925 0.43 28.35 17.78
CA ARG A 925 -0.80 28.29 16.99
C ARG A 925 -1.41 26.90 17.03
N VAL A 926 -2.73 26.83 17.11
CA VAL A 926 -3.50 25.59 17.00
C VAL A 926 -4.69 25.76 16.08
N ARG A 927 -5.13 24.65 15.50
CA ARG A 927 -6.36 24.55 14.73
C ARG A 927 -6.93 23.16 14.98
N PRO A 928 -7.99 23.02 15.80
CA PRO A 928 -8.78 21.80 15.82
C PRO A 928 -9.69 21.74 14.58
N ASP A 929 -9.84 20.54 14.01
CA ASP A 929 -10.67 20.28 12.84
C ASP A 929 -12.14 20.72 13.08
N LEU A 930 -12.64 20.53 14.33
CA LEU A 930 -13.99 20.87 14.78
C LEU A 930 -13.96 21.45 16.22
N GLU A 931 -14.76 22.49 16.47
CA GLU A 931 -15.13 22.91 17.83
C GLU A 931 -16.65 23.11 18.00
N LEU A 932 -17.11 23.03 19.25
CA LEU A 932 -18.53 23.09 19.65
C LEU A 932 -18.67 23.81 20.99
N ASP A 933 -19.55 24.81 21.09
CA ASP A 933 -20.09 25.27 22.37
C ASP A 933 -21.44 24.59 22.63
N MET A 934 -21.56 23.91 23.78
CA MET A 934 -22.77 23.24 24.27
C MET A 934 -23.39 23.93 25.51
N GLY A 935 -23.27 25.26 25.59
CA GLY A 935 -23.87 26.09 26.65
C GLY A 935 -22.93 26.34 27.82
N GLY A 936 -21.67 26.70 27.53
CA GLY A 936 -20.61 26.83 28.54
C GLY A 936 -19.88 25.52 28.84
N LEU A 937 -19.90 24.58 27.89
CA LEU A 937 -18.99 23.45 27.78
C LEU A 937 -18.43 23.48 26.36
N ARG A 938 -17.12 23.69 26.21
CA ARG A 938 -16.46 23.76 24.89
C ARG A 938 -15.74 22.46 24.57
N ILE A 939 -16.09 21.87 23.45
CA ILE A 939 -15.61 20.57 23.00
C ILE A 939 -14.82 20.75 21.71
N GLY A 940 -13.57 20.27 21.68
CA GLY A 940 -12.83 20.07 20.45
C GLY A 940 -13.00 18.65 19.91
N ALA A 941 -12.97 18.50 18.59
CA ALA A 941 -12.79 17.20 17.96
C ALA A 941 -11.88 17.27 16.72
N ASP A 942 -11.32 16.12 16.38
CA ASP A 942 -10.29 15.94 15.35
C ASP A 942 -10.58 14.63 14.60
N LEU A 943 -10.55 14.67 13.26
CA LEU A 943 -10.99 13.61 12.35
C LEU A 943 -9.79 12.88 11.75
N LYS A 944 -9.63 11.59 12.08
CA LYS A 944 -8.47 10.79 11.64
C LYS A 944 -8.87 9.59 10.81
N THR A 945 -8.57 9.67 9.51
CA THR A 945 -8.71 8.54 8.60
C THR A 945 -7.59 7.51 8.81
N ILE A 946 -7.94 6.23 8.84
CA ILE A 946 -7.01 5.15 9.20
C ILE A 946 -7.27 3.88 8.38
N SER A 947 -6.31 2.94 8.35
CA SER A 947 -6.44 1.65 7.66
C SER A 947 -6.02 0.54 8.63
N MET A 948 -6.95 -0.35 8.99
CA MET A 948 -6.75 -1.40 10.00
C MET A 948 -7.57 -2.68 9.74
N TRP A 949 -7.84 -3.01 8.47
CA TRP A 949 -8.55 -4.23 8.04
C TRP A 949 -8.08 -5.55 8.69
N ASN A 950 -6.81 -5.64 9.12
CA ASN A 950 -6.22 -6.85 9.69
C ASN A 950 -6.28 -6.95 11.23
N ILE A 951 -6.92 -5.99 11.91
CA ILE A 951 -6.98 -5.94 13.38
C ILE A 951 -8.26 -6.61 13.91
N LYS A 952 -8.11 -7.58 14.81
CA LYS A 952 -9.25 -8.19 15.52
C LYS A 952 -9.96 -7.14 16.40
N GLN A 953 -11.29 -7.20 16.45
CA GLN A 953 -12.14 -6.30 17.25
C GLN A 953 -11.67 -6.11 18.70
N GLU A 954 -11.27 -7.19 19.37
CA GLU A 954 -10.73 -7.18 20.75
C GLU A 954 -9.45 -6.33 20.88
N GLY A 955 -8.58 -6.36 19.86
CA GLY A 955 -7.32 -5.62 19.82
C GLY A 955 -7.45 -4.19 19.29
N LEU A 956 -8.56 -3.83 18.64
CA LEU A 956 -8.71 -2.54 17.96
C LEU A 956 -8.58 -1.34 18.91
N ARG A 957 -9.16 -1.43 20.12
CA ARG A 957 -9.01 -0.38 21.15
C ARG A 957 -7.55 -0.18 21.57
N ALA A 958 -6.82 -1.26 21.78
CA ALA A 958 -5.40 -1.20 22.15
C ALA A 958 -4.54 -0.67 20.99
N LYS A 959 -4.88 -1.00 19.74
CA LYS A 959 -4.17 -0.48 18.56
C LYS A 959 -4.46 1.00 18.31
N LEU A 960 -5.68 1.48 18.53
CA LEU A 960 -6.04 2.89 18.42
C LEU A 960 -5.38 3.73 19.53
N HIS A 961 -5.38 3.25 20.78
CA HIS A 961 -4.62 3.89 21.85
C HIS A 961 -3.11 3.95 21.53
N ARG A 962 -2.54 2.84 21.02
CA ARG A 962 -1.15 2.82 20.53
C ARG A 962 -0.91 3.85 19.42
N GLU A 963 -1.83 4.02 18.48
CA GLU A 963 -1.73 5.05 17.43
C GLU A 963 -1.78 6.49 17.99
N ILE A 964 -2.57 6.74 19.04
CA ILE A 964 -2.66 8.04 19.73
C ILE A 964 -1.36 8.41 20.46
N ILE A 965 -0.66 7.41 21.00
CA ILE A 965 0.66 7.59 21.62
C ILE A 965 1.74 7.73 20.54
N ASP A 966 1.87 6.75 19.63
CA ASP A 966 2.94 6.67 18.61
C ASP A 966 2.91 7.82 17.56
N ARG A 967 1.87 8.68 17.57
CA ARG A 967 1.74 9.89 16.72
C ARG A 967 1.59 11.20 17.50
N ASP A 968 1.83 11.17 18.82
CA ASP A 968 1.70 12.34 19.70
C ASP A 968 0.32 13.03 19.59
N TYR A 969 -0.74 12.29 19.29
CA TYR A 969 -2.09 12.87 19.16
C TYR A 969 -2.60 13.41 20.50
N HIS A 970 -2.25 12.75 21.60
CA HIS A 970 -2.50 13.21 22.96
C HIS A 970 -1.80 14.55 23.29
N LEU A 971 -0.58 14.76 22.79
CA LEU A 971 0.12 16.05 22.88
C LEU A 971 -0.59 17.14 22.06
N SER A 972 -1.03 16.84 20.82
CA SER A 972 -1.87 17.77 20.04
C SER A 972 -3.14 18.14 20.79
N ALA A 973 -3.87 17.17 21.33
CA ALA A 973 -5.11 17.41 22.07
C ALA A 973 -4.88 18.27 23.32
N ALA A 974 -3.80 18.04 24.07
CA ALA A 974 -3.44 18.84 25.24
C ALA A 974 -3.12 20.30 24.86
N MET A 975 -2.29 20.50 23.82
CA MET A 975 -1.99 21.83 23.27
C MET A 975 -3.26 22.54 22.77
N TYR A 976 -4.17 21.81 22.11
CA TYR A 976 -5.43 22.35 21.60
C TYR A 976 -6.36 22.76 22.75
N CYS A 977 -6.47 21.95 23.81
CA CYS A 977 -7.30 22.28 24.98
C CYS A 977 -6.81 23.54 25.70
N GLU A 978 -5.49 23.71 25.85
CA GLU A 978 -4.91 24.89 26.49
C GLU A 978 -5.08 26.14 25.61
N THR A 979 -4.52 26.15 24.40
CA THR A 979 -4.47 27.34 23.54
C THR A 979 -5.85 27.78 23.06
N ALA A 980 -6.78 26.83 22.83
CA ALA A 980 -8.15 27.13 22.42
C ALA A 980 -9.17 27.13 23.57
N ALA A 981 -8.75 26.92 24.83
CA ALA A 981 -9.60 26.85 26.03
C ALA A 981 -10.81 25.89 25.91
N LEU A 982 -10.53 24.60 25.66
CA LEU A 982 -11.53 23.53 25.47
C LEU A 982 -11.60 22.63 26.71
N ASP A 983 -12.81 22.33 27.18
CA ASP A 983 -13.07 21.50 28.37
C ASP A 983 -12.89 19.98 28.09
N GLN A 984 -13.15 19.56 26.85
CA GLN A 984 -13.04 18.16 26.41
C GLN A 984 -12.50 18.06 24.97
N PHE A 985 -11.87 16.92 24.67
CA PHE A 985 -11.34 16.62 23.34
C PHE A 985 -11.69 15.20 22.88
N PHE A 986 -12.04 15.05 21.60
CA PHE A 986 -12.40 13.76 21.01
C PHE A 986 -11.69 13.51 19.67
N TRP A 987 -11.10 12.33 19.49
CA TRP A 987 -10.72 11.83 18.17
C TRP A 987 -11.87 11.05 17.54
N ILE A 988 -12.24 11.42 16.32
CA ILE A 988 -13.16 10.68 15.46
C ILE A 988 -12.30 9.88 14.47
N PHE A 989 -12.03 8.62 14.79
CA PHE A 989 -11.36 7.70 13.89
C PHE A 989 -12.35 7.09 12.90
N VAL A 990 -11.99 7.05 11.61
CA VAL A 990 -12.77 6.34 10.58
C VAL A 990 -11.88 5.55 9.64
N ASN A 991 -12.32 4.36 9.28
CA ASN A 991 -11.53 3.43 8.48
C ASN A 991 -11.72 3.64 6.97
N LYS A 992 -10.63 3.91 6.25
CA LYS A 992 -10.61 4.20 4.81
C LYS A 992 -10.34 2.97 3.92
N ASP A 993 -10.34 1.76 4.49
CA ASP A 993 -10.33 0.53 3.70
C ASP A 993 -11.66 0.38 2.96
N GLU A 994 -11.62 0.09 1.66
CA GLU A 994 -12.78 0.08 0.77
C GLU A 994 -13.90 -0.87 1.26
N ASN A 995 -15.14 -0.36 1.33
CA ASN A 995 -16.32 -1.06 1.85
C ASN A 995 -16.25 -1.48 3.35
N TYR A 996 -15.26 -1.02 4.12
CA TYR A 996 -15.09 -1.38 5.54
C TYR A 996 -14.96 -0.16 6.45
N HIS A 997 -15.93 0.74 6.35
CA HIS A 997 -15.93 2.08 6.96
C HIS A 997 -16.50 2.10 8.38
N TRP A 998 -15.86 1.42 9.33
CA TRP A 998 -16.20 1.57 10.75
C TRP A 998 -15.71 2.93 11.29
N VAL A 999 -16.46 3.45 12.27
CA VAL A 999 -16.17 4.72 12.99
C VAL A 999 -15.95 4.41 14.46
N ALA A 1000 -14.98 5.06 15.10
CA ALA A 1000 -14.73 4.98 16.54
C ALA A 1000 -14.43 6.37 17.10
N ILE A 1001 -15.12 6.75 18.18
CA ILE A 1001 -14.88 8.01 18.90
C ILE A 1001 -14.14 7.70 20.20
N ILE A 1002 -13.09 8.47 20.47
CA ILE A 1002 -12.24 8.32 21.65
C ILE A 1002 -12.13 9.69 22.34
N GLU A 1003 -12.66 9.79 23.55
CA GLU A 1003 -12.44 10.93 24.45
C GLU A 1003 -11.01 10.90 24.99
N ALA A 1004 -10.33 12.05 25.03
CA ALA A 1004 -9.06 12.19 25.72
C ALA A 1004 -9.31 12.27 27.24
N SER A 1005 -8.84 11.29 28.01
CA SER A 1005 -8.97 11.33 29.47
C SER A 1005 -8.10 12.44 30.06
N THR A 1006 -8.46 12.93 31.25
CA THR A 1006 -7.70 13.97 31.96
C THR A 1006 -6.24 13.57 32.18
N GLU A 1007 -5.97 12.30 32.49
CA GLU A 1007 -4.62 11.74 32.67
C GLU A 1007 -3.82 11.72 31.35
N LEU A 1008 -4.49 11.48 30.22
CA LEU A 1008 -3.87 11.46 28.89
C LEU A 1008 -3.57 12.88 28.37
N LEU A 1009 -4.44 13.85 28.70
CA LEU A 1009 -4.21 15.27 28.46
C LEU A 1009 -3.11 15.82 29.37
N GLU A 1010 -3.06 15.43 30.65
CA GLU A 1010 -1.98 15.80 31.58
C GLU A 1010 -0.62 15.27 31.10
N LEU A 1011 -0.55 14.02 30.64
CA LEU A 1011 0.64 13.47 29.99
C LEU A 1011 1.03 14.30 28.77
N GLY A 1012 0.10 14.53 27.84
CA GLY A 1012 0.35 15.31 26.62
C GLY A 1012 0.80 16.75 26.91
N MET A 1013 0.29 17.36 28.00
CA MET A 1013 0.64 18.71 28.45
C MET A 1013 2.06 18.77 29.05
N LEU A 1014 2.42 17.79 29.89
CA LEU A 1014 3.77 17.70 30.46
C LEU A 1014 4.83 17.45 29.37
N GLU A 1015 4.50 16.65 28.36
CA GLU A 1015 5.36 16.44 27.19
C GLU A 1015 5.45 17.67 26.29
N TYR A 1016 4.33 18.34 26.01
CA TYR A 1016 4.29 19.61 25.28
C TYR A 1016 5.18 20.67 25.96
N ARG A 1017 4.99 20.94 27.26
CA ARG A 1017 5.78 21.93 28.02
C ARG A 1017 7.26 21.57 28.10
N LYS A 1018 7.60 20.27 28.22
CA LYS A 1018 8.98 19.81 28.12
C LYS A 1018 9.60 20.22 26.79
N THR A 1019 8.96 19.86 25.68
CA THR A 1019 9.49 20.15 24.34
C THR A 1019 9.47 21.64 24.00
N MET A 1020 8.51 22.43 24.49
CA MET A 1020 8.52 23.89 24.34
C MET A 1020 9.73 24.52 25.04
N ARG A 1021 10.05 24.10 26.28
CA ARG A 1021 11.29 24.54 26.96
C ARG A 1021 12.57 24.13 26.21
N GLU A 1022 12.58 22.94 25.62
CA GLU A 1022 13.71 22.46 24.82
C GLU A 1022 13.88 23.29 23.53
N ILE A 1023 12.78 23.70 22.88
CA ILE A 1023 12.79 24.62 21.74
C ILE A 1023 13.22 26.03 22.15
N ALA A 1024 12.72 26.55 23.27
CA ALA A 1024 13.08 27.88 23.79
C ALA A 1024 14.59 27.96 24.09
N ASN A 1025 15.14 26.97 24.79
CA ASN A 1025 16.58 26.86 25.01
C ASN A 1025 17.36 26.78 23.68
N GLY A 1026 16.84 26.06 22.67
CA GLY A 1026 17.44 26.01 21.34
C GLY A 1026 17.51 27.38 20.64
N PHE A 1027 16.49 28.22 20.80
CA PHE A 1027 16.50 29.60 20.31
C PHE A 1027 17.45 30.52 21.11
N ASP A 1028 17.46 30.41 22.45
CA ASP A 1028 18.29 31.25 23.32
C ASP A 1028 19.79 30.94 23.20
N THR A 1029 20.15 29.67 23.00
CA THR A 1029 21.55 29.20 22.99
C THR A 1029 22.11 28.93 21.59
N GLY A 1030 21.24 28.68 20.61
CA GLY A 1030 21.62 28.12 19.31
C GLY A 1030 21.96 26.62 19.35
N GLU A 1031 21.80 25.93 20.48
CA GLU A 1031 22.11 24.51 20.62
C GLU A 1031 20.90 23.63 20.30
N TRP A 1032 20.96 22.94 19.16
CA TRP A 1032 19.90 22.07 18.66
C TRP A 1032 20.33 20.60 18.72
N SER A 1033 20.17 19.99 19.91
CA SER A 1033 20.70 18.67 20.24
C SER A 1033 20.28 17.56 19.24
N ALA A 1034 21.24 16.69 18.93
CA ALA A 1034 21.01 15.49 18.12
C ALA A 1034 20.09 14.47 18.85
N PRO A 1035 19.42 13.55 18.12
CA PRO A 1035 18.56 12.52 18.74
C PRO A 1035 19.26 11.61 19.76
N ILE A 1036 20.59 11.49 19.65
CA ILE A 1036 21.47 10.76 20.56
C ILE A 1036 22.72 11.62 20.72
N THR A 1037 23.03 12.02 21.95
CA THR A 1037 24.18 12.90 22.29
C THR A 1037 25.28 12.17 23.06
N GLU A 1038 24.99 11.00 23.62
CA GLU A 1038 25.89 10.23 24.50
C GLU A 1038 26.07 8.79 23.98
N ASP A 1039 27.25 8.22 24.21
CA ASP A 1039 27.50 6.79 24.01
C ASP A 1039 26.79 5.99 25.12
N TYR A 1040 25.73 5.26 24.76
CA TYR A 1040 24.91 4.49 25.71
C TYR A 1040 25.15 2.97 25.60
N THR A 1041 24.95 2.25 26.70
CA THR A 1041 24.87 0.78 26.71
C THR A 1041 23.42 0.36 26.44
N ASP A 1042 23.21 -0.62 25.56
CA ASP A 1042 21.88 -1.15 25.26
C ASP A 1042 21.40 -2.03 26.44
N GLU A 1043 20.31 -1.64 27.10
CA GLU A 1043 19.77 -2.35 28.28
C GLU A 1043 18.51 -3.14 27.93
N LEU A 1044 18.26 -4.23 28.66
CA LEU A 1044 17.04 -5.03 28.48
C LEU A 1044 15.82 -4.23 28.96
N ASN A 1045 14.83 -4.11 28.08
CA ASN A 1045 13.53 -3.54 28.41
C ASN A 1045 12.75 -4.45 29.41
N ASP A 1046 11.71 -3.90 30.05
CA ASP A 1046 10.83 -4.58 31.00
C ASP A 1046 10.34 -5.98 30.60
N PHE A 1047 10.07 -6.23 29.31
CA PHE A 1047 9.64 -7.54 28.82
C PHE A 1047 10.81 -8.54 28.78
N ASP A 1048 11.97 -8.12 28.26
CA ASP A 1048 13.15 -8.97 28.21
C ASP A 1048 13.82 -9.15 29.58
N VAL A 1049 13.67 -8.20 30.53
CA VAL A 1049 14.02 -8.40 31.95
C VAL A 1049 13.14 -9.48 32.57
N ARG A 1050 11.82 -9.40 32.45
CA ARG A 1050 10.90 -10.42 32.98
C ARG A 1050 11.11 -11.79 32.32
N ARG A 1051 11.49 -11.80 31.04
CA ARG A 1051 11.89 -13.02 30.30
C ARG A 1051 13.19 -13.60 30.86
N LEU A 1052 14.19 -12.77 31.12
CA LEU A 1052 15.45 -13.16 31.75
C LEU A 1052 15.23 -13.68 33.18
N GLU A 1053 14.34 -13.05 33.97
CA GLU A 1053 13.94 -13.53 35.29
C GLU A 1053 13.20 -14.87 35.20
N ALA A 1054 12.24 -15.02 34.29
CA ALA A 1054 11.53 -16.27 34.08
C ALA A 1054 12.47 -17.42 33.68
N LEU A 1055 13.54 -17.13 32.90
CA LEU A 1055 14.59 -18.07 32.57
C LEU A 1055 15.54 -18.35 33.76
N ARG A 1056 15.91 -17.33 34.54
CA ARG A 1056 16.69 -17.47 35.79
C ARG A 1056 15.98 -18.25 36.90
N VAL A 1057 14.66 -18.38 36.83
CA VAL A 1057 13.84 -19.22 37.75
C VAL A 1057 13.62 -20.64 37.19
N GLN A 1058 13.99 -20.88 35.93
CA GLN A 1058 13.97 -22.21 35.28
C GLN A 1058 15.36 -22.88 35.24
N ALA A 1059 16.42 -22.15 35.61
CA ALA A 1059 17.81 -22.59 35.72
C ALA A 1059 18.21 -22.84 37.19
#